data_AF-A0A2E7PUE8-F1
#
_entry.id   AF-A0A2E7PUE8-F1
#
_cell.length_a   1.000
_cell.length_b   1.000
_cell.length_c   1.000
_cell.angle_alpha   90.00
_cell.angle_beta   90.00
_cell.angle_gamma   90.00
#
_symmetry.space_group_name_H-M   'P 1'
#
loop_
_entity.id
_entity.type
_entity.pdbx_description
1 polymer ?
#
loop_
_entity_poly.entity_id
_entity_poly.type
_entity_poly.pdbx_seq_one_letter_code
_entity_poly.pdbx_strand_id
1 'polypeptide(L)'
;MVKADTEDRSFKVVWPLMISQTIGAFNDNVMKAMLPVMAAVQFGKASMDTVNQQVSILLILPFVVFAPFAGWLADRFSKKKVIVFALLGQLLGLGFLACALYVRSLEFSLVGFFLLSIQSAFLSPAKKGILKELVGTSRLGKAVGYMEMLAMVGILGGAFVGAVAFDHLVAERGGWGAALIICGSVTVFALISWVIAWPIPETQVIRAKPFRASLLVRHFHDLFYLFKHRGLRYAAFGDAWFWGVGSFFYLVLVKLSGEVVAGKVGMGSLYGYWFLLVGIGIMLGSLFVAYLNRGRIEIGLTPIGALAIPIIYLGLYLAEPMALTFDCCCLSLGFFGALFFVPLNGYLQDQAREEERGKILAASNLLTQLCGIGFILFHAYLSNVLKLSSKEELLVIMAPALVIGLMTVRHLFEDFCRAWFHMILKIFYRIKIVGMEKFPKGGCLIVSNHLSYADPVFIGAAFPRKVRYLAYDGLADSPFMNWVFRLTKTLTVSSEKSLDSLRLSVKRLKEGVPLCVFAEGGISRLGVLLPFMRGSVVLAKRARVPVIPVHLDGVWGSVFSMRGGKFFWKMPISFPYRVTVRVGSPIQAEEANVLRLGHEVMNLGRLSFCDRIKVGKEAKNELEKTILRNRNGVLFQSEDGDRMTRGEFIDQIRTERGGVPMELVPWGDALARFLDGDDDLCSSRVYANWMRLREMHLWDYPLLWIRSGVGPWFEQWLPWIPFLGERVFRVMDEGFLIGKCESCLNDDSFAEVRGLAADRNGLISINGPSASHQGSSLDGEQVGSKNLSLGRMMVGFSCREASGAFFVNGLEEEVVDGVQGMDEDGFLISR
;
A
#
# COMPACT_ATOMS: atom_id res chain seq x y z
N MET A 1 27.67 -10.39 -28.41
CA MET A 1 26.19 -10.43 -28.38
C MET A 1 25.77 -11.71 -27.66
N VAL A 2 25.42 -11.63 -26.37
CA VAL A 2 24.66 -12.67 -25.67
C VAL A 2 23.68 -11.91 -24.76
N LYS A 3 22.51 -11.63 -25.30
CA LYS A 3 21.32 -11.14 -24.59
C LYS A 3 20.25 -12.19 -24.93
N ALA A 4 19.73 -12.86 -23.91
CA ALA A 4 18.68 -13.91 -23.88
C ALA A 4 19.22 -15.21 -23.28
N ASP A 5 18.97 -15.41 -21.97
CA ASP A 5 18.75 -16.74 -21.34
C ASP A 5 18.61 -16.71 -19.79
N THR A 6 18.55 -15.53 -19.16
CA THR A 6 18.34 -15.46 -17.69
C THR A 6 16.89 -15.69 -17.26
N GLU A 7 15.93 -15.75 -18.18
CA GLU A 7 14.52 -15.97 -17.84
C GLU A 7 14.17 -17.44 -17.56
N ASP A 8 14.96 -18.41 -18.07
CA ASP A 8 14.61 -19.84 -17.97
C ASP A 8 15.40 -20.64 -16.93
N ARG A 9 16.30 -20.00 -16.16
CA ARG A 9 16.96 -20.69 -15.03
C ARG A 9 15.93 -21.00 -13.95
N SER A 10 15.81 -22.29 -13.59
CA SER A 10 14.98 -22.74 -12.48
C SER A 10 15.37 -22.00 -11.19
N PHE A 11 14.37 -21.53 -10.42
CA PHE A 11 14.60 -20.91 -9.10
C PHE A 11 15.36 -21.86 -8.15
N LYS A 12 15.40 -23.17 -8.45
CA LYS A 12 16.18 -24.15 -7.69
C LYS A 12 17.68 -23.83 -7.63
N VAL A 13 18.21 -23.07 -8.59
CA VAL A 13 19.65 -22.74 -8.70
C VAL A 13 20.17 -21.91 -7.51
N VAL A 14 19.30 -21.23 -6.76
CA VAL A 14 19.71 -20.45 -5.59
C VAL A 14 19.83 -21.26 -4.31
N TRP A 15 19.22 -22.44 -4.21
CA TRP A 15 19.19 -23.22 -2.95
C TRP A 15 20.57 -23.58 -2.38
N PRO A 16 21.56 -23.99 -3.20
CA PRO A 16 22.92 -24.21 -2.71
C PRO A 16 23.51 -23.01 -1.94
N LEU A 17 23.29 -21.79 -2.47
CA LEU A 17 23.69 -20.55 -1.82
C LEU A 17 22.86 -20.28 -0.55
N MET A 18 21.54 -20.46 -0.62
CA MET A 18 20.64 -20.19 0.50
C MET A 18 20.93 -21.11 1.69
N ILE A 19 21.21 -22.39 1.45
CA ILE A 19 21.51 -23.36 2.50
C ILE A 19 22.90 -23.06 3.09
N SER A 20 23.92 -22.92 2.25
CA SER A 20 25.30 -22.67 2.72
C SER A 20 25.41 -21.39 3.55
N GLN A 21 24.78 -20.28 3.13
CA GLN A 21 24.81 -19.03 3.91
C GLN A 21 24.03 -19.12 5.22
N THR A 22 22.98 -19.97 5.28
CA THR A 22 22.20 -20.19 6.51
C THR A 22 23.01 -20.98 7.53
N ILE A 23 23.68 -22.05 7.08
CA ILE A 23 24.61 -22.82 7.91
C ILE A 23 25.77 -21.92 8.36
N GLY A 24 26.31 -21.08 7.47
CA GLY A 24 27.36 -20.13 7.81
C GLY A 24 26.93 -19.18 8.93
N ALA A 25 25.76 -18.55 8.79
CA ALA A 25 25.20 -17.66 9.82
C ALA A 25 24.90 -18.40 11.13
N PHE A 26 24.42 -19.65 11.05
CA PHE A 26 24.19 -20.50 12.22
C PHE A 26 25.50 -20.76 12.98
N ASN A 27 26.54 -21.20 12.28
CA ASN A 27 27.84 -21.52 12.87
C ASN A 27 28.46 -20.33 13.61
N ASP A 28 28.45 -19.15 12.99
CA ASP A 28 29.00 -17.93 13.59
C ASP A 28 28.25 -17.57 14.89
N ASN A 29 26.93 -17.72 14.89
CA ASN A 29 26.11 -17.40 16.05
C ASN A 29 26.17 -18.46 17.15
N VAL A 30 26.40 -19.73 16.83
CA VAL A 30 26.71 -20.78 17.83
C VAL A 30 27.97 -20.39 18.61
N MET A 31 29.07 -20.08 17.90
CA MET A 31 30.32 -19.71 18.57
C MET A 31 30.19 -18.39 19.33
N LYS A 32 29.47 -17.41 18.77
CA LYS A 32 29.18 -16.12 19.41
C LYS A 32 28.44 -16.31 20.74
N ALA A 33 27.46 -17.19 20.74
CA ALA A 33 26.62 -17.52 21.89
C ALA A 33 27.38 -18.29 22.99
N MET A 34 28.23 -19.23 22.59
CA MET A 34 28.88 -20.16 23.50
C MET A 34 30.07 -19.52 24.26
N LEU A 35 30.92 -18.73 23.58
CA LEU A 35 32.16 -18.21 24.16
C LEU A 35 31.98 -17.39 25.45
N PRO A 36 30.99 -16.47 25.56
CA PRO A 36 30.77 -15.72 26.80
C PRO A 36 30.33 -16.61 27.97
N VAL A 37 29.45 -17.57 27.72
CA VAL A 37 28.98 -18.52 28.75
C VAL A 37 30.13 -19.42 29.21
N MET A 38 30.95 -19.88 28.27
CA MET A 38 32.18 -20.63 28.58
C MET A 38 33.12 -19.83 29.46
N ALA A 39 33.36 -18.55 29.14
CA ALA A 39 34.18 -17.68 29.96
C ALA A 39 33.61 -17.53 31.37
N ALA A 40 32.29 -17.34 31.49
CA ALA A 40 31.60 -17.25 32.78
C ALA A 40 31.86 -18.47 33.67
N VAL A 41 31.77 -19.68 33.10
CA VAL A 41 31.98 -20.94 33.82
C VAL A 41 33.45 -21.12 34.20
N GLN A 42 34.38 -20.70 33.34
CA GLN A 42 35.81 -20.99 33.51
C GLN A 42 36.56 -19.96 34.35
N PHE A 43 36.19 -18.68 34.21
CA PHE A 43 36.90 -17.53 34.80
C PHE A 43 36.00 -16.69 35.71
N GLY A 44 34.75 -17.13 35.91
CA GLY A 44 33.76 -16.46 36.76
C GLY A 44 32.90 -15.45 36.01
N LYS A 45 31.77 -15.08 36.64
CA LYS A 45 30.72 -14.24 36.05
C LYS A 45 31.23 -12.92 35.47
N ALA A 46 32.19 -12.26 36.11
CA ALA A 46 32.71 -10.96 35.64
C ALA A 46 33.37 -11.01 34.25
N SER A 47 33.91 -12.18 33.86
CA SER A 47 34.51 -12.39 32.54
C SER A 47 33.48 -12.51 31.42
N MET A 48 32.24 -12.90 31.74
CA MET A 48 31.15 -13.12 30.79
C MET A 48 30.87 -11.86 29.98
N ASP A 49 30.66 -10.73 30.67
CA ASP A 49 30.32 -9.45 30.05
C ASP A 49 31.43 -8.95 29.14
N THR A 50 32.68 -9.04 29.62
CA THR A 50 33.86 -8.59 28.88
C THR A 50 34.04 -9.42 27.61
N VAL A 51 33.94 -10.74 27.71
CA VAL A 51 34.05 -11.64 26.55
C VAL A 51 32.88 -11.44 25.59
N ASN A 52 31.66 -11.22 26.09
CA ASN A 52 30.49 -10.94 25.26
C ASN A 52 30.66 -9.65 24.44
N GLN A 53 31.20 -8.60 25.06
CA GLN A 53 31.52 -7.33 24.39
C GLN A 53 32.62 -7.53 23.33
N GLN A 54 33.69 -8.24 23.67
CA GLN A 54 34.80 -8.54 22.75
C GLN A 54 34.32 -9.34 21.55
N VAL A 55 33.63 -10.46 21.76
CA VAL A 55 33.06 -11.31 20.70
C VAL A 55 32.11 -10.49 19.81
N SER A 56 31.28 -9.63 20.39
CA SER A 56 30.36 -8.77 19.62
C SER A 56 31.09 -7.73 18.76
N ILE A 57 32.19 -7.14 19.25
CA ILE A 57 33.03 -6.23 18.45
C ILE A 57 33.77 -7.00 17.36
N LEU A 58 34.36 -8.16 17.70
CA LEU A 58 35.11 -8.98 16.75
C LEU A 58 34.24 -9.48 15.59
N LEU A 59 32.94 -9.65 15.81
CA LEU A 59 31.98 -9.98 14.75
C LEU A 59 31.75 -8.81 13.79
N ILE A 60 31.65 -7.58 14.30
CA ILE A 60 31.27 -6.39 13.51
C ILE A 60 32.47 -5.73 12.84
N LEU A 61 33.60 -5.64 13.54
CA LEU A 61 34.79 -4.91 13.12
C LEU A 61 35.30 -5.32 11.72
N PRO A 62 35.36 -6.62 11.36
CA PRO A 62 35.78 -7.02 10.02
C PRO A 62 34.88 -6.49 8.91
N PHE A 63 33.58 -6.32 9.15
CA PHE A 63 32.67 -5.72 8.17
C PHE A 63 32.93 -4.23 7.97
N VAL A 64 33.50 -3.53 8.95
CA VAL A 64 33.90 -2.12 8.80
C VAL A 64 35.20 -2.03 8.02
N VAL A 65 36.18 -2.86 8.35
CA VAL A 65 37.56 -2.78 7.81
C VAL A 65 37.68 -3.42 6.43
N PHE A 66 37.12 -4.63 6.25
CA PHE A 66 37.35 -5.45 5.06
C PHE A 66 36.21 -5.39 4.03
N ALA A 67 35.04 -4.81 4.33
CA ALA A 67 33.93 -4.77 3.36
C ALA A 67 34.27 -4.14 1.99
N PRO A 68 35.04 -3.04 1.90
CA PRO A 68 35.43 -2.48 0.60
C PRO A 68 36.33 -3.43 -0.19
N PHE A 69 37.22 -4.12 0.50
CA PHE A 69 38.12 -5.09 -0.11
C PHE A 69 37.39 -6.35 -0.55
N ALA A 70 36.47 -6.86 0.28
CA ALA A 70 35.58 -7.96 -0.05
C ALA A 70 34.70 -7.65 -1.26
N GLY A 71 34.13 -6.44 -1.34
CA GLY A 71 33.36 -5.97 -2.50
C GLY A 71 34.21 -5.94 -3.77
N TRP A 72 35.42 -5.39 -3.70
CA TRP A 72 36.37 -5.42 -4.82
C TRP A 72 36.71 -6.84 -5.26
N LEU A 73 36.91 -7.76 -4.33
CA LEU A 73 37.20 -9.16 -4.64
C LEU A 73 36.01 -9.83 -5.37
N ALA A 74 34.79 -9.56 -4.92
CA ALA A 74 33.55 -10.04 -5.54
C ALA A 74 33.29 -9.46 -6.93
N ASP A 75 33.82 -8.27 -7.23
CA ASP A 75 33.75 -7.66 -8.56
C ASP A 75 34.87 -8.16 -9.49
N ARG A 76 36.05 -8.48 -8.93
CA ARG A 76 37.26 -8.91 -9.64
C ARG A 76 37.25 -10.38 -10.03
N PHE A 77 36.69 -11.23 -9.18
CA PHE A 77 36.60 -12.69 -9.37
C PHE A 77 35.14 -13.12 -9.51
N SER A 78 34.91 -14.33 -10.04
CA SER A 78 33.56 -14.93 -10.05
C SER A 78 33.03 -15.01 -8.62
N LYS A 79 31.79 -14.56 -8.39
CA LYS A 79 31.19 -14.52 -7.04
C LYS A 79 31.14 -15.91 -6.42
N LYS A 80 30.95 -16.94 -7.25
CA LYS A 80 31.05 -18.35 -6.83
C LYS A 80 32.38 -18.62 -6.14
N LYS A 81 33.51 -18.25 -6.78
CA LYS A 81 34.85 -18.51 -6.24
C LYS A 81 35.03 -17.79 -4.92
N VAL A 82 34.63 -16.52 -4.83
CA VAL A 82 34.70 -15.75 -3.59
C VAL A 82 33.88 -16.40 -2.47
N ILE A 83 32.67 -16.88 -2.76
CA ILE A 83 31.82 -17.60 -1.81
C ILE A 83 32.48 -18.90 -1.33
N VAL A 84 32.96 -19.76 -2.25
CA VAL A 84 33.59 -21.04 -1.91
C VAL A 84 34.87 -20.85 -1.10
N PHE A 85 35.73 -19.89 -1.47
CA PHE A 85 36.94 -19.57 -0.71
C PHE A 85 36.64 -18.94 0.65
N ALA A 86 35.60 -18.10 0.74
CA ALA A 86 35.15 -17.61 2.03
C ALA A 86 34.69 -18.80 2.91
N LEU A 87 33.85 -19.70 2.41
CA LEU A 87 33.43 -20.87 3.19
C LEU A 87 34.60 -21.79 3.59
N LEU A 88 35.64 -21.91 2.77
CA LEU A 88 36.89 -22.58 3.18
C LEU A 88 37.58 -21.82 4.33
N GLY A 89 37.63 -20.50 4.27
CA GLY A 89 38.10 -19.66 5.38
C GLY A 89 37.34 -19.92 6.69
N GLN A 90 36.07 -20.33 6.62
CA GLN A 90 35.25 -20.65 7.79
C GLN A 90 35.79 -21.91 8.47
N LEU A 91 36.14 -22.93 7.69
CA LEU A 91 36.78 -24.15 8.17
C LEU A 91 38.14 -23.87 8.81
N LEU A 92 38.94 -22.98 8.21
CA LEU A 92 40.23 -22.60 8.77
C LEU A 92 40.09 -21.84 10.10
N GLY A 93 39.14 -20.90 10.17
CA GLY A 93 38.84 -20.17 11.41
C GLY A 93 38.34 -21.07 12.53
N LEU A 94 37.42 -21.98 12.22
CA LEU A 94 36.91 -22.98 13.18
C LEU A 94 37.97 -24.00 13.58
N GLY A 95 38.84 -24.42 12.64
CA GLY A 95 39.98 -25.29 12.93
C GLY A 95 40.97 -24.64 13.90
N PHE A 96 41.33 -23.38 13.66
CA PHE A 96 42.16 -22.61 14.59
C PHE A 96 41.48 -22.45 15.96
N LEU A 97 40.18 -22.15 15.98
CA LEU A 97 39.40 -22.05 17.20
C LEU A 97 39.36 -23.36 17.98
N ALA A 98 39.18 -24.50 17.31
CA ALA A 98 39.23 -25.83 17.93
C ALA A 98 40.61 -26.12 18.53
N CYS A 99 41.70 -25.80 17.82
CA CYS A 99 43.06 -25.91 18.36
C CYS A 99 43.25 -25.02 19.60
N ALA A 100 42.76 -23.78 19.57
CA ALA A 100 42.85 -22.87 20.70
C ALA A 100 42.06 -23.38 21.92
N LEU A 101 40.86 -23.93 21.71
CA LEU A 101 40.04 -24.55 22.75
C LEU A 101 40.72 -25.81 23.33
N TYR A 102 41.38 -26.61 22.48
CA TYR A 102 42.13 -27.79 22.90
C TYR A 102 43.33 -27.42 23.79
N VAL A 103 44.06 -26.36 23.43
CA VAL A 103 45.18 -25.80 24.21
C VAL A 103 44.69 -24.98 25.42
N ARG A 104 43.36 -24.79 25.57
CA ARG A 104 42.71 -24.08 26.68
C ARG A 104 43.11 -22.60 26.79
N SER A 105 43.28 -21.91 25.66
CA SER A 105 43.60 -20.47 25.62
C SER A 105 42.43 -19.65 25.10
N LEU A 106 41.84 -18.82 25.99
CA LEU A 106 40.71 -17.96 25.64
C LEU A 106 41.12 -16.88 24.64
N GLU A 107 42.31 -16.31 24.78
CA GLU A 107 42.84 -15.28 23.87
C GLU A 107 42.97 -15.82 22.44
N PHE A 108 43.54 -17.03 22.29
CA PHE A 108 43.60 -17.68 20.98
C PHE A 108 42.20 -18.08 20.48
N SER A 109 41.26 -18.43 21.36
CA SER A 109 39.87 -18.65 20.95
C SER A 109 39.23 -17.37 20.38
N LEU A 110 39.50 -16.20 20.97
CA LEU A 110 39.03 -14.92 20.45
C LEU A 110 39.67 -14.58 19.10
N VAL A 111 40.96 -14.87 18.91
CA VAL A 111 41.63 -14.74 17.60
C VAL A 111 40.99 -15.67 16.57
N GLY A 112 40.69 -16.92 16.93
CA GLY A 112 39.97 -17.85 16.06
C GLY A 112 38.59 -17.34 15.66
N PHE A 113 37.85 -16.78 16.61
CA PHE A 113 36.56 -16.15 16.36
C PHE A 113 36.68 -14.88 15.47
N PHE A 114 37.76 -14.13 15.59
CA PHE A 114 38.03 -13.00 14.70
C PHE A 114 38.30 -13.46 13.26
N LEU A 115 39.08 -14.54 13.07
CA LEU A 115 39.31 -15.14 11.75
C LEU A 115 38.00 -15.63 11.12
N LEU A 116 37.13 -16.24 11.93
CA LEU A 116 35.77 -16.62 11.53
C LEU A 116 34.96 -15.39 11.06
N SER A 117 35.05 -14.29 11.80
CA SER A 117 34.32 -13.05 11.48
C SER A 117 34.85 -12.34 10.22
N ILE A 118 36.18 -12.39 9.97
CA ILE A 118 36.79 -11.92 8.72
C ILE A 118 36.17 -12.66 7.54
N GLN A 119 36.08 -13.98 7.62
CA GLN A 119 35.48 -14.78 6.55
C GLN A 119 34.06 -14.33 6.20
N SER A 120 33.22 -14.10 7.21
CA SER A 120 31.84 -13.66 7.00
C SER A 120 31.74 -12.27 6.35
N ALA A 121 32.70 -11.38 6.62
CA ALA A 121 32.81 -10.09 5.94
C ALA A 121 33.10 -10.25 4.43
N PHE A 122 33.87 -11.26 4.03
CA PHE A 122 34.12 -11.57 2.61
C PHE A 122 32.94 -12.25 1.92
N LEU A 123 32.20 -13.10 2.64
CA LEU A 123 31.04 -13.80 2.10
C LEU A 123 29.89 -12.85 1.76
N SER A 124 29.69 -11.80 2.56
CA SER A 124 28.48 -10.95 2.53
C SER A 124 28.26 -10.17 1.20
N PRO A 125 29.25 -9.44 0.64
CA PRO A 125 29.08 -8.76 -0.65
C PRO A 125 28.85 -9.74 -1.81
N ALA A 126 29.56 -10.88 -1.79
CA ALA A 126 29.49 -11.88 -2.85
C ALA A 126 28.11 -12.55 -2.91
N LYS A 127 27.53 -12.93 -1.77
CA LYS A 127 26.18 -13.56 -1.72
C LYS A 127 25.05 -12.61 -2.14
N LYS A 128 25.16 -11.32 -1.82
CA LYS A 128 24.17 -10.31 -2.25
C LYS A 128 24.30 -9.99 -3.74
N GLY A 129 25.52 -9.92 -4.25
CA GLY A 129 25.81 -9.64 -5.65
C GLY A 129 25.41 -10.77 -6.61
N ILE A 130 25.70 -12.02 -6.25
CA ILE A 130 25.44 -13.19 -7.11
C ILE A 130 23.95 -13.41 -7.38
N LEU A 131 23.07 -12.97 -6.47
CA LEU A 131 21.66 -13.30 -6.51
C LEU A 131 20.96 -12.71 -7.74
N LYS A 132 21.29 -11.47 -8.10
CA LYS A 132 20.77 -10.81 -9.31
C LYS A 132 21.19 -11.56 -10.58
N GLU A 133 22.40 -12.12 -10.60
CA GLU A 133 22.92 -12.89 -11.73
C GLU A 133 22.29 -14.28 -11.86
N LEU A 134 21.83 -14.87 -10.73
CA LEU A 134 21.21 -16.20 -10.73
C LEU A 134 19.72 -16.17 -11.12
N VAL A 135 18.95 -15.18 -10.66
CA VAL A 135 17.47 -15.18 -10.83
C VAL A 135 16.93 -14.10 -11.77
N GLY A 136 17.77 -13.13 -12.17
CA GLY A 136 17.35 -11.98 -12.97
C GLY A 136 16.58 -10.92 -12.16
N THR A 137 16.31 -9.76 -12.77
CA THR A 137 15.68 -8.61 -12.10
C THR A 137 14.24 -8.90 -11.64
N SER A 138 13.47 -9.67 -12.42
CA SER A 138 12.05 -9.96 -12.14
C SER A 138 11.83 -10.80 -10.88
N ARG A 139 12.77 -11.71 -10.55
CA ARG A 139 12.68 -12.61 -9.39
C ARG A 139 13.60 -12.22 -8.23
N LEU A 140 14.37 -11.14 -8.37
CA LEU A 140 15.35 -10.68 -7.38
C LEU A 140 14.70 -10.41 -6.02
N GLY A 141 13.57 -9.70 -5.97
CA GLY A 141 12.88 -9.38 -4.72
C GLY A 141 12.49 -10.64 -3.92
N LYS A 142 11.96 -11.66 -4.60
CA LYS A 142 11.62 -12.96 -3.99
C LYS A 142 12.88 -13.63 -3.44
N ALA A 143 13.95 -13.70 -4.22
CA ALA A 143 15.20 -14.33 -3.81
C ALA A 143 15.85 -13.63 -2.61
N VAL A 144 15.90 -12.29 -2.61
CA VAL A 144 16.40 -11.50 -1.48
C VAL A 144 15.56 -11.77 -0.24
N GLY A 145 14.23 -11.80 -0.37
CA GLY A 145 13.32 -12.11 0.75
C GLY A 145 13.61 -13.46 1.41
N TYR A 146 13.77 -14.53 0.62
CA TYR A 146 14.17 -15.84 1.16
C TYR A 146 15.55 -15.84 1.80
N MET A 147 16.52 -15.15 1.21
CA MET A 147 17.89 -15.07 1.74
C MET A 147 17.93 -14.42 3.12
N GLU A 148 17.25 -13.29 3.29
CA GLU A 148 17.21 -12.55 4.56
C GLU A 148 16.41 -13.33 5.62
N MET A 149 15.30 -13.98 5.24
CA MET A 149 14.53 -14.84 6.14
C MET A 149 15.37 -16.02 6.65
N LEU A 150 16.05 -16.74 5.76
CA LEU A 150 16.87 -17.89 6.14
C LEU A 150 18.12 -17.48 6.92
N ALA A 151 18.71 -16.32 6.62
CA ALA A 151 19.79 -15.76 7.43
C ALA A 151 19.33 -15.49 8.87
N MET A 152 18.12 -14.94 9.06
CA MET A 152 17.53 -14.73 10.38
C MET A 152 17.32 -16.06 11.12
N VAL A 153 16.81 -17.09 10.43
CA VAL A 153 16.68 -18.45 11.00
C VAL A 153 18.03 -19.00 11.46
N GLY A 154 19.09 -18.83 10.65
CA GLY A 154 20.44 -19.22 11.01
C GLY A 154 20.95 -18.48 12.26
N ILE A 155 20.80 -17.16 12.31
CA ILE A 155 21.25 -16.33 13.44
C ILE A 155 20.55 -16.75 14.75
N LEU A 156 19.22 -16.80 14.74
CA LEU A 156 18.41 -17.10 15.93
C LEU A 156 18.58 -18.56 16.36
N GLY A 157 18.54 -19.49 15.40
CA GLY A 157 18.73 -20.91 15.65
C GLY A 157 20.13 -21.21 16.18
N GLY A 158 21.17 -20.57 15.61
CA GLY A 158 22.55 -20.75 16.05
C GLY A 158 22.79 -20.24 17.46
N ALA A 159 22.27 -19.05 17.77
CA ALA A 159 22.37 -18.49 19.13
C ALA A 159 21.67 -19.37 20.16
N PHE A 160 20.44 -19.83 19.88
CA PHE A 160 19.68 -20.71 20.78
C PHE A 160 20.36 -22.07 20.96
N VAL A 161 20.67 -22.77 19.86
CA VAL A 161 21.28 -24.10 19.90
C VAL A 161 22.66 -24.06 20.55
N GLY A 162 23.49 -23.07 20.22
CA GLY A 162 24.82 -22.94 20.81
C GLY A 162 24.79 -22.75 22.32
N ALA A 163 23.85 -21.96 22.81
CA ALA A 163 23.70 -21.68 24.23
C ALA A 163 23.13 -22.89 25.01
N VAL A 164 22.10 -23.55 24.47
CA VAL A 164 21.48 -24.75 25.06
C VAL A 164 22.44 -25.95 25.03
N ALA A 165 23.13 -26.18 23.91
CA ALA A 165 24.08 -27.28 23.79
C ALA A 165 25.25 -27.13 24.78
N PHE A 166 25.70 -25.90 25.03
CA PHE A 166 26.75 -25.65 26.02
C PHE A 166 26.29 -26.02 27.43
N ASP A 167 25.10 -25.59 27.86
CA ASP A 167 24.57 -25.92 29.18
C ASP A 167 24.39 -27.43 29.38
N HIS A 168 23.95 -28.16 28.35
CA HIS A 168 23.82 -29.62 28.46
C HIS A 168 25.16 -30.33 28.60
N LEU A 169 26.20 -29.88 27.87
CA LEU A 169 27.50 -30.54 27.85
C LEU A 169 28.42 -30.12 29.00
N VAL A 170 28.26 -28.90 29.53
CA VAL A 170 29.19 -28.32 30.50
C VAL A 170 29.20 -29.10 31.82
N ALA A 171 28.07 -29.68 32.22
CA ALA A 171 27.95 -30.48 33.44
C ALA A 171 28.83 -31.75 33.42
N GLU A 172 28.91 -32.42 32.26
CA GLU A 172 29.66 -33.67 32.10
C GLU A 172 31.10 -33.47 31.61
N ARG A 173 31.33 -32.46 30.76
CA ARG A 173 32.58 -32.29 30.00
C ARG A 173 33.41 -31.07 30.42
N GLY A 174 32.87 -30.24 31.33
CA GLY A 174 33.48 -28.96 31.71
C GLY A 174 33.43 -27.91 30.58
N GLY A 175 33.82 -26.67 30.88
CA GLY A 175 33.71 -25.54 29.95
C GLY A 175 34.49 -25.74 28.64
N TRP A 176 35.78 -26.07 28.74
CA TRP A 176 36.62 -26.31 27.56
C TRP A 176 36.19 -27.52 26.74
N GLY A 177 35.83 -28.62 27.41
CA GLY A 177 35.42 -29.85 26.74
C GLY A 177 34.10 -29.70 25.99
N ALA A 178 33.11 -29.07 26.63
CA ALA A 178 31.84 -28.73 26.00
C ALA A 178 32.05 -27.81 24.78
N ALA A 179 32.86 -26.76 24.93
CA ALA A 179 33.15 -25.83 23.85
C ALA A 179 33.87 -26.47 22.67
N LEU A 180 34.82 -27.38 22.93
CA LEU A 180 35.55 -28.11 21.89
C LEU A 180 34.61 -29.04 21.10
N ILE A 181 33.72 -29.76 21.78
CA ILE A 181 32.73 -30.64 21.14
C ILE A 181 31.79 -29.83 20.25
N ILE A 182 31.29 -28.68 20.75
CA ILE A 182 30.41 -27.80 19.97
C ILE A 182 31.16 -27.25 18.76
N CYS A 183 32.39 -26.75 18.93
CA CYS A 183 33.22 -26.26 17.83
C CYS A 183 33.48 -27.36 16.78
N GLY A 184 33.73 -28.59 17.22
CA GLY A 184 33.87 -29.76 16.34
C GLY A 184 32.60 -30.03 15.52
N SER A 185 31.43 -30.07 16.16
CA SER A 185 30.13 -30.24 15.49
C SER A 185 29.85 -29.13 14.46
N VAL A 186 30.12 -27.88 14.83
CA VAL A 186 29.98 -26.71 13.95
C VAL A 186 30.96 -26.78 12.77
N THR A 187 32.16 -27.33 12.97
CA THR A 187 33.13 -27.56 11.89
C THR A 187 32.62 -28.58 10.87
N VAL A 188 31.93 -29.63 11.31
CA VAL A 188 31.26 -30.58 10.40
C VAL A 188 30.17 -29.88 9.59
N PHE A 189 29.36 -29.02 10.21
CA PHE A 189 28.38 -28.22 9.47
C PHE A 189 29.03 -27.23 8.50
N ALA A 190 30.15 -26.60 8.85
CA ALA A 190 30.92 -25.76 7.94
C ALA A 190 31.45 -26.57 6.74
N LEU A 191 31.87 -27.81 6.94
CA LEU A 191 32.31 -28.71 5.86
C LEU A 191 31.16 -29.03 4.91
N ILE A 192 29.99 -29.37 5.46
CA ILE A 192 28.76 -29.60 4.69
C ILE A 192 28.39 -28.33 3.89
N SER A 193 28.44 -27.15 4.53
CA SER A 193 28.16 -25.87 3.88
C SER A 193 29.10 -25.59 2.70
N TRP A 194 30.39 -25.86 2.87
CA TRP A 194 31.40 -25.69 1.83
C TRP A 194 31.16 -26.63 0.64
N VAL A 195 30.82 -27.90 0.90
CA VAL A 195 30.46 -28.88 -0.16
C VAL A 195 29.18 -28.48 -0.89
N ILE A 196 28.14 -28.06 -0.16
CA ILE A 196 26.86 -27.61 -0.73
C ILE A 196 27.05 -26.36 -1.61
N ALA A 197 28.09 -25.55 -1.40
CA ALA A 197 28.33 -24.37 -2.22
C ALA A 197 28.96 -24.68 -3.60
N TRP A 198 29.52 -25.87 -3.82
CA TRP A 198 30.21 -26.20 -5.08
C TRP A 198 29.29 -26.20 -6.33
N PRO A 199 28.04 -26.68 -6.26
CA PRO A 199 27.09 -26.63 -7.38
C PRO A 199 26.61 -25.22 -7.77
N ILE A 200 26.96 -24.17 -7.02
CA ILE A 200 26.62 -22.79 -7.38
C ILE A 200 27.18 -22.48 -8.79
N PRO A 201 26.40 -21.94 -9.74
CA PRO A 201 26.91 -21.63 -11.08
C PRO A 201 27.99 -20.56 -11.06
N GLU A 202 28.92 -20.63 -12.01
CA GLU A 202 29.85 -19.50 -12.24
C GLU A 202 29.12 -18.26 -12.77
N THR A 203 29.61 -17.10 -12.34
CA THR A 203 29.02 -15.79 -12.61
C THR A 203 29.98 -14.90 -13.38
N GLN A 204 29.43 -13.90 -14.06
CA GLN A 204 30.24 -13.03 -14.93
C GLN A 204 31.06 -12.05 -14.08
N VAL A 205 32.30 -11.82 -14.52
CA VAL A 205 33.22 -10.86 -13.90
C VAL A 205 32.93 -9.47 -14.47
N ILE A 206 32.51 -8.52 -13.61
CA ILE A 206 31.91 -7.25 -14.06
C ILE A 206 32.96 -6.23 -14.53
N ARG A 207 34.15 -6.10 -13.90
CA ARG A 207 35.34 -5.41 -14.47
C ARG A 207 36.59 -5.37 -13.55
N ALA A 208 37.74 -5.14 -14.21
CA ALA A 208 39.12 -5.45 -13.84
C ALA A 208 40.01 -4.23 -13.45
N LYS A 209 39.62 -3.38 -12.47
CA LYS A 209 40.54 -2.33 -11.97
C LYS A 209 41.44 -2.87 -10.85
N PRO A 210 42.75 -2.55 -10.84
CA PRO A 210 43.65 -2.98 -9.78
C PRO A 210 43.22 -2.39 -8.42
N PHE A 211 43.49 -3.13 -7.35
CA PHE A 211 43.23 -2.67 -5.99
C PHE A 211 43.99 -1.37 -5.73
N ARG A 212 43.34 -0.42 -5.04
CA ARG A 212 43.97 0.82 -4.56
C ARG A 212 43.64 0.97 -3.08
N ALA A 213 44.63 1.25 -2.25
CA ALA A 213 44.44 1.43 -0.80
C ALA A 213 43.40 2.52 -0.47
N SER A 214 43.25 3.54 -1.34
CA SER A 214 42.21 4.57 -1.22
C SER A 214 40.78 4.01 -1.22
N LEU A 215 40.55 2.80 -1.72
CA LEU A 215 39.24 2.14 -1.71
C LEU A 215 38.80 1.78 -0.29
N LEU A 216 39.74 1.45 0.61
CA LEU A 216 39.46 1.14 2.01
C LEU A 216 38.90 2.34 2.78
N VAL A 217 39.15 3.57 2.32
CA VAL A 217 38.63 4.78 2.99
C VAL A 217 37.42 5.35 2.24
N ARG A 218 37.17 4.90 1.00
CA ARG A 218 36.15 5.48 0.12
C ARG A 218 34.73 5.38 0.68
N HIS A 219 34.40 4.29 1.37
CA HIS A 219 33.07 4.11 1.97
C HIS A 219 32.77 5.13 3.09
N PHE A 220 33.80 5.69 3.74
CA PHE A 220 33.64 6.81 4.67
C PHE A 220 33.28 8.11 3.93
N HIS A 221 33.78 8.31 2.71
CA HIS A 221 33.35 9.43 1.87
C HIS A 221 31.88 9.26 1.42
N ASP A 222 31.46 8.04 1.09
CA ASP A 222 30.06 7.75 0.73
C ASP A 222 29.10 8.01 1.90
N LEU A 223 29.57 7.93 3.15
CA LEU A 223 28.80 8.34 4.34
C LEU A 223 28.47 9.84 4.34
N PHE A 224 29.41 10.70 3.95
CA PHE A 224 29.13 12.13 3.79
C PHE A 224 28.12 12.41 2.67
N TYR A 225 28.12 11.60 1.61
CA TYR A 225 27.11 11.69 0.56
C TYR A 225 25.71 11.37 1.10
N LEU A 226 25.57 10.30 1.88
CA LEU A 226 24.31 9.93 2.54
C LEU A 226 23.77 11.07 3.42
N PHE A 227 24.64 11.74 4.18
CA PHE A 227 24.23 12.83 5.08
C PHE A 227 23.75 14.11 4.37
N LYS A 228 24.10 14.32 3.09
CA LYS A 228 23.56 15.44 2.28
C LYS A 228 22.09 15.26 1.94
N HIS A 229 21.60 14.02 1.87
CA HIS A 229 20.22 13.71 1.50
C HIS A 229 19.32 13.64 2.72
N ARG A 230 18.48 14.67 2.92
CA ARG A 230 17.65 14.82 4.13
C ARG A 230 16.74 13.62 4.42
N GLY A 231 16.09 13.01 3.42
CA GLY A 231 15.23 11.84 3.65
C GLY A 231 16.03 10.57 3.97
N LEU A 232 17.07 10.30 3.17
CA LEU A 232 17.89 9.09 3.30
C LEU A 232 18.68 9.05 4.60
N ARG A 233 19.20 10.20 5.08
CA ARG A 233 19.94 10.24 6.34
C ARG A 233 19.10 9.84 7.56
N TYR A 234 17.83 10.25 7.64
CA TYR A 234 16.98 9.90 8.78
C TYR A 234 16.60 8.42 8.76
N ALA A 235 16.32 7.87 7.57
CA ALA A 235 16.08 6.44 7.42
C ALA A 235 17.31 5.61 7.79
N ALA A 236 18.50 6.02 7.37
CA ALA A 236 19.74 5.36 7.74
C ALA A 236 20.07 5.48 9.24
N PHE A 237 19.81 6.64 9.87
CA PHE A 237 19.94 6.77 11.32
C PHE A 237 18.97 5.86 12.07
N GLY A 238 17.73 5.72 11.59
CA GLY A 238 16.78 4.79 12.20
C GLY A 238 17.19 3.33 12.05
N ASP A 239 17.71 2.92 10.88
CA ASP A 239 18.29 1.58 10.68
C ASP A 239 19.48 1.34 11.63
N ALA A 240 20.42 2.29 11.69
CA ALA A 240 21.59 2.21 12.56
C ALA A 240 21.21 2.20 14.06
N TRP A 241 20.20 2.98 14.46
CA TRP A 241 19.65 2.97 15.81
C TRP A 241 19.05 1.60 16.15
N PHE A 242 18.22 1.03 15.27
CA PHE A 242 17.57 -0.26 15.53
C PHE A 242 18.59 -1.38 15.77
N TRP A 243 19.56 -1.54 14.86
CA TRP A 243 20.58 -2.59 15.00
C TRP A 243 21.57 -2.32 16.12
N GLY A 244 21.90 -1.04 16.37
CA GLY A 244 22.75 -0.64 17.48
C GLY A 244 22.12 -0.98 18.83
N VAL A 245 20.86 -0.60 19.02
CA VAL A 245 20.07 -0.93 20.22
C VAL A 245 19.78 -2.42 20.31
N GLY A 246 19.55 -3.11 19.20
CA GLY A 246 19.43 -4.57 19.18
C GLY A 246 20.73 -5.27 19.65
N SER A 247 21.89 -4.74 19.26
CA SER A 247 23.19 -5.22 19.73
C SER A 247 23.40 -4.93 21.22
N PHE A 248 23.01 -3.74 21.69
CA PHE A 248 22.99 -3.41 23.12
C PHE A 248 22.10 -4.38 23.90
N PHE A 249 20.86 -4.59 23.46
CA PHE A 249 19.91 -5.47 24.13
C PHE A 249 20.36 -6.92 24.16
N TYR A 250 21.01 -7.41 23.09
CA TYR A 250 21.65 -8.73 23.10
C TYR A 250 22.67 -8.85 24.24
N LEU A 251 23.51 -7.84 24.45
CA LEU A 251 24.49 -7.85 25.55
C LEU A 251 23.80 -7.86 26.91
N VAL A 252 22.76 -7.05 27.08
CA VAL A 252 21.93 -6.99 28.30
C VAL A 252 21.28 -8.33 28.60
N LEU A 253 20.73 -9.05 27.60
CA LEU A 253 20.12 -10.37 27.83
C LEU A 253 21.14 -11.41 28.31
N VAL A 254 22.34 -11.41 27.72
CA VAL A 254 23.41 -12.31 28.15
C VAL A 254 23.82 -12.00 29.59
N LYS A 255 24.03 -10.73 29.93
CA LYS A 255 24.34 -10.28 31.30
C LYS A 255 23.22 -10.65 32.28
N LEU A 256 21.97 -10.38 31.92
CA LEU A 256 20.78 -10.65 32.73
C LEU A 256 20.66 -12.15 33.03
N SER A 257 20.95 -13.02 32.07
CA SER A 257 20.93 -14.47 32.31
C SER A 257 21.95 -14.90 33.37
N GLY A 258 23.13 -14.28 33.39
CA GLY A 258 24.14 -14.46 34.44
C GLY A 258 23.74 -13.85 35.79
N GLU A 259 22.90 -12.81 35.82
CA GLU A 259 22.30 -12.25 37.05
C GLU A 259 21.24 -13.16 37.65
N VAL A 260 20.39 -13.78 36.83
CA VAL A 260 19.31 -14.66 37.28
C VAL A 260 19.82 -16.02 37.74
N VAL A 261 20.73 -16.65 36.98
CA VAL A 261 21.21 -18.03 37.22
C VAL A 261 22.54 -18.06 38.01
N ALA A 262 23.11 -16.88 38.32
CA ALA A 262 24.30 -16.71 39.16
C ALA A 262 25.53 -17.55 38.75
N GLY A 263 25.85 -17.64 37.45
CA GLY A 263 27.06 -18.33 36.99
C GLY A 263 26.94 -19.86 36.91
N LYS A 264 25.74 -20.42 37.09
CA LYS A 264 25.48 -21.86 37.07
C LYS A 264 24.97 -22.35 35.70
N VAL A 265 24.88 -23.67 35.54
CA VAL A 265 24.30 -24.33 34.36
C VAL A 265 22.88 -23.80 34.12
N GLY A 266 22.57 -23.39 32.90
CA GLY A 266 21.26 -22.84 32.51
C GLY A 266 21.29 -21.38 32.04
N MET A 267 22.40 -20.67 32.22
CA MET A 267 22.57 -19.29 31.73
C MET A 267 22.40 -19.22 30.20
N GLY A 268 23.03 -20.15 29.48
CA GLY A 268 23.01 -20.16 28.02
C GLY A 268 21.60 -20.34 27.49
N SER A 269 20.94 -21.37 27.98
CA SER A 269 19.57 -21.73 27.62
C SER A 269 18.61 -20.58 27.83
N LEU A 270 18.78 -19.84 28.94
CA LEU A 270 17.90 -18.75 29.30
C LEU A 270 18.01 -17.53 28.38
N TYR A 271 19.23 -17.00 28.13
CA TYR A 271 19.33 -15.88 27.19
C TYR A 271 19.02 -16.33 25.76
N GLY A 272 19.38 -17.56 25.38
CA GLY A 272 19.07 -18.13 24.07
C GLY A 272 17.56 -18.15 23.83
N TYR A 273 16.78 -18.54 24.85
CA TYR A 273 15.32 -18.52 24.84
C TYR A 273 14.75 -17.11 24.66
N TRP A 274 15.18 -16.13 25.46
CA TRP A 274 14.70 -14.75 25.32
C TRP A 274 15.06 -14.14 23.96
N PHE A 275 16.28 -14.41 23.47
CA PHE A 275 16.72 -13.93 22.16
C PHE A 275 15.89 -14.56 21.03
N LEU A 276 15.53 -15.83 21.15
CA LEU A 276 14.61 -16.50 20.22
C LEU A 276 13.23 -15.83 20.20
N LEU A 277 12.67 -15.48 21.37
CA LEU A 277 11.39 -14.77 21.46
C LEU A 277 11.42 -13.41 20.73
N VAL A 278 12.48 -12.62 20.93
CA VAL A 278 12.69 -11.36 20.21
C VAL A 278 12.74 -11.62 18.70
N GLY A 279 13.48 -12.65 18.28
CA GLY A 279 13.58 -13.04 16.88
C GLY A 279 12.25 -13.43 16.24
N ILE A 280 11.43 -14.22 16.94
CA ILE A 280 10.06 -14.57 16.52
C ILE A 280 9.20 -13.31 16.41
N GLY A 281 9.31 -12.39 17.37
CA GLY A 281 8.68 -11.07 17.32
C GLY A 281 9.04 -10.30 16.05
N ILE A 282 10.33 -10.20 15.73
CA ILE A 282 10.81 -9.52 14.51
C ILE A 282 10.21 -10.15 13.25
N MET A 283 10.15 -11.48 13.19
CA MET A 283 9.56 -12.21 12.06
C MET A 283 8.07 -11.89 11.90
N LEU A 284 7.29 -11.98 12.98
CA LEU A 284 5.85 -11.68 12.96
C LEU A 284 5.57 -10.21 12.60
N GLY A 285 6.34 -9.28 13.17
CA GLY A 285 6.20 -7.85 12.88
C GLY A 285 6.59 -7.51 11.43
N SER A 286 7.61 -8.17 10.88
CA SER A 286 8.01 -7.98 9.48
C SER A 286 6.93 -8.49 8.51
N LEU A 287 6.31 -9.63 8.80
CA LEU A 287 5.17 -10.15 8.03
C LEU A 287 3.96 -9.22 8.10
N PHE A 288 3.67 -8.66 9.28
CA PHE A 288 2.61 -7.69 9.49
C PHE A 288 2.83 -6.42 8.67
N VAL A 289 4.05 -5.84 8.71
CA VAL A 289 4.41 -4.68 7.89
C VAL A 289 4.29 -5.02 6.39
N ALA A 290 4.77 -6.19 5.96
CA ALA A 290 4.68 -6.61 4.56
C ALA A 290 3.22 -6.76 4.08
N TYR A 291 2.32 -7.25 4.93
CA TYR A 291 0.89 -7.33 4.64
C TYR A 291 0.26 -5.94 4.47
N LEU A 292 0.58 -5.00 5.36
CA LEU A 292 0.06 -3.63 5.28
C LEU A 292 0.64 -2.84 4.09
N ASN A 293 1.89 -3.09 3.73
CA ASN A 293 2.63 -2.43 2.64
C ASN A 293 2.44 -3.08 1.26
N ARG A 294 1.45 -3.98 1.07
CA ARG A 294 1.14 -4.52 -0.26
C ARG A 294 0.90 -3.39 -1.27
N GLY A 295 1.81 -3.25 -2.23
CA GLY A 295 1.73 -2.28 -3.33
C GLY A 295 2.44 -0.94 -3.11
N ARG A 296 2.93 -0.61 -1.89
CA ARG A 296 3.65 0.65 -1.61
C ARG A 296 4.34 0.62 -0.23
N ILE A 297 5.39 1.42 -0.06
CA ILE A 297 6.13 1.53 1.21
C ILE A 297 5.49 2.61 2.08
N GLU A 298 4.71 2.21 3.09
CA GLU A 298 4.17 3.13 4.09
C GLU A 298 5.10 3.24 5.30
N ILE A 299 5.78 4.38 5.42
CA ILE A 299 6.64 4.71 6.57
C ILE A 299 5.84 5.09 7.83
N GLY A 300 4.52 5.24 7.73
CA GLY A 300 3.66 5.65 8.85
C GLY A 300 3.50 4.63 9.97
N LEU A 301 3.98 3.39 9.78
CA LEU A 301 4.04 2.37 10.83
C LEU A 301 5.23 2.58 11.77
N THR A 302 6.29 3.24 11.31
CA THR A 302 7.53 3.47 12.07
C THR A 302 7.30 4.19 13.41
N PRO A 303 6.46 5.26 13.49
CA PRO A 303 6.17 5.91 14.76
C PRO A 303 5.50 5.01 15.81
N ILE A 304 4.71 4.03 15.39
CA ILE A 304 4.07 3.05 16.30
C ILE A 304 5.15 2.21 16.98
N GLY A 305 6.08 1.67 16.19
CA GLY A 305 7.21 0.93 16.72
C GLY A 305 8.10 1.80 17.63
N ALA A 306 8.40 3.02 17.20
CA ALA A 306 9.27 3.95 17.93
C ALA A 306 8.72 4.33 19.32
N LEU A 307 7.39 4.52 19.45
CA LEU A 307 6.76 4.82 20.74
C LEU A 307 6.58 3.59 21.63
N ALA A 308 6.37 2.41 21.05
CA ALA A 308 6.17 1.19 21.81
C ALA A 308 7.48 0.70 22.47
N ILE A 309 8.63 0.83 21.79
CA ILE A 309 9.94 0.40 22.31
C ILE A 309 10.25 0.91 23.73
N PRO A 310 10.18 2.22 24.06
CA PRO A 310 10.46 2.71 25.41
C PRO A 310 9.44 2.18 26.45
N ILE A 311 8.17 2.01 26.07
CA ILE A 311 7.15 1.41 26.96
C ILE A 311 7.49 -0.04 27.26
N ILE A 312 7.97 -0.79 26.27
CA ILE A 312 8.38 -2.18 26.42
C ILE A 312 9.65 -2.29 27.26
N TYR A 313 10.59 -1.34 27.16
CA TYR A 313 11.75 -1.30 28.07
C TYR A 313 11.34 -1.07 29.52
N LEU A 314 10.38 -0.18 29.77
CA LEU A 314 9.79 -0.02 31.10
C LEU A 314 9.13 -1.33 31.57
N GLY A 315 8.41 -2.01 30.68
CA GLY A 315 7.84 -3.33 30.94
C GLY A 315 8.89 -4.38 31.32
N LEU A 316 10.01 -4.46 30.60
CA LEU A 316 11.13 -5.37 30.89
C LEU A 316 11.84 -5.02 32.21
N TYR A 317 11.93 -3.74 32.54
CA TYR A 317 12.48 -3.28 33.82
C TYR A 317 11.60 -3.75 35.00
N LEU A 318 10.29 -3.57 34.89
CA LEU A 318 9.32 -3.90 35.94
C LEU A 318 9.06 -5.42 36.04
N ALA A 319 9.07 -6.14 34.92
CA ALA A 319 8.80 -7.57 34.90
C ALA A 319 9.91 -8.39 35.58
N GLU A 320 9.52 -9.46 36.25
CA GLU A 320 10.46 -10.45 36.73
C GLU A 320 10.97 -11.29 35.54
N PRO A 321 12.29 -11.52 35.39
CA PRO A 321 12.83 -12.18 34.20
C PRO A 321 12.22 -13.56 33.88
N MET A 322 11.77 -14.31 34.90
CA MET A 322 11.17 -15.64 34.73
C MET A 322 9.64 -15.61 34.54
N ALA A 323 9.03 -14.43 34.58
CA ALA A 323 7.58 -14.31 34.43
C ALA A 323 7.19 -14.26 32.95
N LEU A 324 6.00 -14.78 32.63
CA LEU A 324 5.38 -14.69 31.31
C LEU A 324 5.31 -13.24 30.80
N THR A 325 5.20 -12.26 31.70
CA THR A 325 5.20 -10.84 31.35
C THR A 325 6.50 -10.40 30.71
N PHE A 326 7.65 -10.91 31.16
CA PHE A 326 8.96 -10.63 30.56
C PHE A 326 9.07 -11.25 29.17
N ASP A 327 8.61 -12.49 29.00
CA ASP A 327 8.58 -13.19 27.71
C ASP A 327 7.70 -12.46 26.67
N CYS A 328 6.51 -12.02 27.09
CA CYS A 328 5.62 -11.19 26.29
C CYS A 328 6.29 -9.86 25.89
N CYS A 329 7.07 -9.25 26.79
CA CYS A 329 7.82 -8.03 26.49
C CYS A 329 8.95 -8.30 25.48
N CYS A 330 9.70 -9.41 25.60
CA CYS A 330 10.72 -9.81 24.62
C CYS A 330 10.13 -10.02 23.21
N LEU A 331 9.02 -10.75 23.11
CA LEU A 331 8.31 -10.96 21.85
C LEU A 331 7.78 -9.63 21.29
N SER A 332 7.19 -8.78 22.15
CA SER A 332 6.68 -7.47 21.76
C SER A 332 7.80 -6.54 21.28
N LEU A 333 8.97 -6.55 21.94
CA LEU A 333 10.12 -5.74 21.54
C LEU A 333 10.56 -6.08 20.11
N GLY A 334 10.60 -7.37 19.77
CA GLY A 334 10.87 -7.82 18.41
C GLY A 334 9.80 -7.35 17.41
N PHE A 335 8.52 -7.54 17.74
CA PHE A 335 7.40 -7.17 16.88
C PHE A 335 7.38 -5.66 16.58
N PHE A 336 7.39 -4.82 17.62
CA PHE A 336 7.37 -3.37 17.47
C PHE A 336 8.69 -2.82 16.92
N GLY A 337 9.82 -3.50 17.20
CA GLY A 337 11.09 -3.25 16.54
C GLY A 337 10.98 -3.37 15.02
N ALA A 338 10.33 -4.43 14.52
CA ALA A 338 10.10 -4.59 13.08
C ALA A 338 9.18 -3.51 12.48
N LEU A 339 8.13 -3.09 13.19
CA LEU A 339 7.30 -1.94 12.77
C LEU A 339 8.12 -0.65 12.64
N PHE A 340 9.16 -0.48 13.45
CA PHE A 340 10.09 0.64 13.37
C PHE A 340 11.02 0.53 12.15
N PHE A 341 11.84 -0.53 12.07
CA PHE A 341 12.95 -0.56 11.10
C PHE A 341 12.54 -0.98 9.68
N VAL A 342 11.57 -1.89 9.51
CA VAL A 342 11.24 -2.47 8.19
C VAL A 342 10.76 -1.39 7.20
N PRO A 343 9.84 -0.46 7.58
CA PRO A 343 9.43 0.60 6.67
C PRO A 343 10.57 1.59 6.35
N LEU A 344 11.44 1.89 7.32
CA LEU A 344 12.59 2.79 7.12
C LEU A 344 13.62 2.20 6.16
N ASN A 345 13.95 0.91 6.32
CA ASN A 345 14.85 0.20 5.41
C ASN A 345 14.23 0.11 4.00
N GLY A 346 12.92 -0.17 3.90
CA GLY A 346 12.20 -0.13 2.64
C GLY A 346 12.30 1.25 1.96
N TYR A 347 12.05 2.31 2.71
CA TYR A 347 12.12 3.69 2.21
C TYR A 347 13.54 4.06 1.74
N LEU A 348 14.57 3.67 2.49
CA LEU A 348 15.97 3.90 2.11
C LEU A 348 16.30 3.25 0.76
N GLN A 349 15.78 2.06 0.50
CA GLN A 349 16.02 1.32 -0.75
C GLN A 349 15.22 1.84 -1.94
N ASP A 350 13.99 2.28 -1.71
CA ASP A 350 13.10 2.81 -2.76
C ASP A 350 13.50 4.21 -3.24
N GLN A 351 13.96 5.06 -2.33
CA GLN A 351 14.35 6.44 -2.65
C GLN A 351 15.76 6.53 -3.27
N ALA A 352 16.57 5.48 -3.15
CA ALA A 352 17.90 5.45 -3.74
C ALA A 352 17.82 5.23 -5.27
N ARG A 353 18.35 6.16 -6.06
CA ARG A 353 18.46 6.02 -7.53
C ARG A 353 19.21 4.75 -7.89
N GLU A 354 18.82 4.07 -8.97
CA GLU A 354 19.42 2.77 -9.36
C GLU A 354 20.96 2.81 -9.47
N GLU A 355 21.51 3.90 -9.96
CA GLU A 355 22.96 4.10 -10.13
C GLU A 355 23.72 4.37 -8.82
N GLU A 356 23.03 4.89 -7.80
CA GLU A 356 23.61 5.30 -6.51
C GLU A 356 23.25 4.35 -5.36
N ARG A 357 22.30 3.44 -5.60
CA ARG A 357 21.75 2.50 -4.61
C ARG A 357 22.84 1.73 -3.89
N GLY A 358 23.81 1.16 -4.63
CA GLY A 358 24.93 0.43 -4.03
C GLY A 358 25.75 1.27 -3.05
N LYS A 359 26.00 2.54 -3.36
CA LYS A 359 26.74 3.47 -2.49
C LYS A 359 25.94 3.85 -1.25
N ILE A 360 24.66 4.16 -1.41
CA ILE A 360 23.75 4.53 -0.31
C ILE A 360 23.59 3.36 0.68
N LEU A 361 23.38 2.14 0.17
CA LEU A 361 23.29 0.94 1.01
C LEU A 361 24.62 0.64 1.73
N ALA A 362 25.76 0.77 1.05
CA ALA A 362 27.07 0.57 1.68
C ALA A 362 27.33 1.61 2.78
N ALA A 363 27.01 2.89 2.54
CA ALA A 363 27.11 3.97 3.52
C ALA A 363 26.19 3.76 4.72
N SER A 364 24.94 3.35 4.49
CA SER A 364 24.00 3.02 5.57
C SER A 364 24.50 1.83 6.39
N ASN A 365 24.95 0.75 5.75
CA ASN A 365 25.50 -0.40 6.45
C ASN A 365 26.73 -0.04 7.28
N LEU A 366 27.62 0.80 6.77
CA LEU A 366 28.75 1.33 7.54
C LEU A 366 28.28 2.09 8.79
N LEU A 367 27.30 2.99 8.63
CA LEU A 367 26.73 3.73 9.76
C LEU A 367 26.15 2.77 10.81
N THR A 368 25.43 1.75 10.37
CA THR A 368 24.86 0.71 11.22
C THR A 368 25.94 -0.04 12.01
N GLN A 369 27.04 -0.45 11.36
CA GLN A 369 28.15 -1.13 12.04
C GLN A 369 28.90 -0.22 13.03
N LEU A 370 29.13 1.05 12.68
CA LEU A 370 29.75 2.02 13.58
C LEU A 370 28.87 2.31 14.80
N CYS A 371 27.56 2.45 14.59
CA CYS A 371 26.57 2.61 15.65
C CYS A 371 26.55 1.39 16.57
N GLY A 372 26.57 0.17 16.00
CA GLY A 372 26.68 -1.09 16.76
C GLY A 372 27.91 -1.12 17.67
N ILE A 373 29.10 -0.80 17.15
CA ILE A 373 30.32 -0.68 17.96
C ILE A 373 30.14 0.36 19.08
N GLY A 374 29.58 1.53 18.75
CA GLY A 374 29.30 2.59 19.73
C GLY A 374 28.41 2.10 20.88
N PHE A 375 27.35 1.36 20.58
CA PHE A 375 26.45 0.79 21.58
C PHE A 375 27.07 -0.34 22.41
N ILE A 376 27.95 -1.16 21.81
CA ILE A 376 28.70 -2.18 22.55
C ILE A 376 29.67 -1.51 23.54
N LEU A 377 30.36 -0.45 23.12
CA LEU A 377 31.24 0.34 24.00
C LEU A 377 30.45 1.07 25.08
N PHE A 378 29.25 1.56 24.74
CA PHE A 378 28.35 2.18 25.71
C PHE A 378 27.91 1.16 26.77
N HIS A 379 27.47 -0.03 26.37
CA HIS A 379 27.21 -1.13 27.31
C HIS A 379 28.45 -1.46 28.16
N ALA A 380 29.64 -1.56 27.56
CA ALA A 380 30.87 -1.82 28.29
C ALA A 380 31.17 -0.74 29.35
N TYR A 381 30.90 0.53 29.04
CA TYR A 381 31.02 1.63 29.99
C TYR A 381 30.00 1.50 31.14
N LEU A 382 28.72 1.23 30.84
CA LEU A 382 27.69 1.06 31.86
C LEU A 382 27.96 -0.14 32.78
N SER A 383 28.34 -1.30 32.20
CA SER A 383 28.56 -2.53 32.95
C SER A 383 29.90 -2.52 33.70
N ASN A 384 31.01 -2.15 33.04
CA ASN A 384 32.35 -2.34 33.64
C ASN A 384 32.81 -1.12 34.46
N VAL A 385 32.42 0.10 34.06
CA VAL A 385 32.85 1.34 34.73
C VAL A 385 31.82 1.78 35.77
N LEU A 386 30.55 1.91 35.38
CA LEU A 386 29.48 2.33 36.29
C LEU A 386 28.91 1.18 37.13
N LYS A 387 29.19 -0.08 36.77
CA LYS A 387 28.73 -1.29 37.48
C LYS A 387 27.22 -1.35 37.66
N LEU A 388 26.48 -0.83 36.68
CA LEU A 388 25.02 -0.93 36.66
C LEU A 388 24.59 -2.39 36.49
N SER A 389 23.42 -2.75 37.01
CA SER A 389 22.74 -4.02 36.72
C SER A 389 22.11 -4.03 35.32
N SER A 390 21.77 -5.20 34.80
CA SER A 390 21.11 -5.32 33.49
C SER A 390 19.78 -4.54 33.42
N LYS A 391 19.03 -4.49 34.53
CA LYS A 391 17.77 -3.74 34.60
C LYS A 391 18.00 -2.23 34.59
N GLU A 392 19.01 -1.73 35.29
CA GLU A 392 19.37 -0.31 35.26
C GLU A 392 19.83 0.13 33.86
N GLU A 393 20.55 -0.73 33.13
CA GLU A 393 20.92 -0.50 31.73
C GLU A 393 19.69 -0.38 30.81
N LEU A 394 18.64 -1.18 31.03
CA LEU A 394 17.36 -1.04 30.32
C LEU A 394 16.68 0.30 30.59
N LEU A 395 16.76 0.79 31.84
CA LEU A 395 16.21 2.09 32.20
C LEU A 395 16.99 3.24 31.53
N VAL A 396 18.32 3.12 31.45
CA VAL A 396 19.18 4.11 30.79
C VAL A 396 18.88 4.19 29.28
N ILE A 397 18.72 3.05 28.58
CA ILE A 397 18.44 3.04 27.13
C ILE A 397 17.00 3.47 26.79
N MET A 398 16.07 3.37 27.75
CA MET A 398 14.70 3.85 27.58
C MET A 398 14.62 5.35 27.29
N ALA A 399 15.45 6.17 27.94
CA ALA A 399 15.44 7.62 27.76
C ALA A 399 15.75 8.07 26.31
N PRO A 400 16.86 7.65 25.67
CA PRO A 400 17.11 7.97 24.28
C PRO A 400 16.10 7.31 23.33
N ALA A 401 15.56 6.13 23.67
CA ALA A 401 14.48 5.50 22.90
C ALA A 401 13.20 6.36 22.90
N LEU A 402 12.84 6.97 24.03
CA LEU A 402 11.71 7.88 24.13
C LEU A 402 11.93 9.15 23.31
N VAL A 403 13.13 9.75 23.38
CA VAL A 403 13.47 10.93 22.56
C VAL A 403 13.32 10.61 21.07
N ILE A 404 13.85 9.47 20.62
CA ILE A 404 13.74 9.04 19.22
C ILE A 404 12.29 8.73 18.86
N GLY A 405 11.51 8.12 19.76
CA GLY A 405 10.07 7.91 19.60
C GLY A 405 9.32 9.21 19.33
N LEU A 406 9.51 10.21 20.20
CA LEU A 406 8.89 11.53 20.07
C LEU A 406 9.34 12.28 18.81
N MET A 407 10.63 12.24 18.48
CA MET A 407 11.16 12.84 17.24
C MET A 407 10.57 12.17 16.00
N THR A 408 10.45 10.84 16.01
CA THR A 408 9.90 10.05 14.91
C THR A 408 8.43 10.42 14.67
N VAL A 409 7.62 10.50 15.73
CA VAL A 409 6.23 10.95 15.64
C VAL A 409 6.14 12.36 15.11
N ARG A 410 6.96 13.29 15.61
CA ARG A 410 6.95 14.69 15.15
C ARG A 410 7.29 14.81 13.67
N HIS A 411 8.30 14.08 13.18
CA HIS A 411 8.73 14.16 11.79
C HIS A 411 7.84 13.39 10.81
N LEU A 412 7.24 12.29 11.25
CA LEU A 412 6.39 11.42 10.44
C LEU A 412 4.90 11.53 10.80
N PHE A 413 4.47 12.61 11.45
CA PHE A 413 3.07 12.74 11.92
C PHE A 413 2.05 12.62 10.79
N GLU A 414 2.33 13.26 9.65
CA GLU A 414 1.51 13.14 8.44
C GLU A 414 1.43 11.68 7.96
N ASP A 415 2.58 10.98 7.90
CA ASP A 415 2.65 9.59 7.46
C ASP A 415 1.95 8.65 8.45
N PHE A 416 2.06 8.93 9.74
CA PHE A 416 1.36 8.22 10.82
C PHE A 416 -0.15 8.32 10.65
N CYS A 417 -0.70 9.53 10.58
CA CYS A 417 -2.13 9.73 10.35
C CYS A 417 -2.57 9.05 9.05
N ARG A 418 -1.79 9.19 7.98
CA ARG A 418 -2.05 8.54 6.70
C ARG A 418 -2.10 7.02 6.84
N ALA A 419 -1.16 6.38 7.54
CA ALA A 419 -1.16 4.93 7.74
C ALA A 419 -2.41 4.45 8.49
N TRP A 420 -2.83 5.17 9.55
CA TRP A 420 -4.09 4.89 10.25
C TRP A 420 -5.31 5.01 9.34
N PHE A 421 -5.42 6.10 8.58
CA PHE A 421 -6.51 6.27 7.62
C PHE A 421 -6.53 5.14 6.60
N HIS A 422 -5.38 4.69 6.10
CA HIS A 422 -5.32 3.57 5.17
C HIS A 422 -5.73 2.25 5.76
N MET A 423 -5.34 1.99 7.00
CA MET A 423 -5.76 0.79 7.70
C MET A 423 -7.29 0.77 7.87
N ILE A 424 -7.87 1.90 8.26
CA ILE A 424 -9.33 2.08 8.36
C ILE A 424 -9.97 1.89 6.97
N LEU A 425 -9.47 2.55 5.94
CA LEU A 425 -10.01 2.43 4.58
C LEU A 425 -9.97 0.99 4.07
N LYS A 426 -8.93 0.20 4.37
CA LYS A 426 -8.87 -1.21 3.96
C LYS A 426 -9.94 -2.08 4.62
N ILE A 427 -10.43 -1.70 5.81
CA ILE A 427 -11.51 -2.39 6.51
C ILE A 427 -12.86 -2.06 5.88
N PHE A 428 -13.12 -0.77 5.61
CA PHE A 428 -14.44 -0.31 5.15
C PHE A 428 -14.60 -0.28 3.62
N TYR A 429 -13.50 -0.19 2.87
CA TYR A 429 -13.47 0.03 1.44
C TYR A 429 -12.53 -0.96 0.71
N ARG A 430 -12.92 -1.35 -0.51
CA ARG A 430 -12.08 -2.06 -1.48
C ARG A 430 -11.73 -1.10 -2.62
N ILE A 431 -10.54 -0.48 -2.52
CA ILE A 431 -10.05 0.47 -3.52
C ILE A 431 -9.36 -0.30 -4.66
N LYS A 432 -9.94 -0.25 -5.87
CA LYS A 432 -9.33 -0.75 -7.11
C LYS A 432 -8.60 0.41 -7.79
N ILE A 433 -7.31 0.24 -8.07
CA ILE A 433 -6.49 1.25 -8.77
C ILE A 433 -6.20 0.74 -10.17
N VAL A 434 -6.46 1.55 -11.20
CA VAL A 434 -6.25 1.18 -12.61
C VAL A 434 -5.50 2.30 -13.34
N GLY A 435 -4.50 1.96 -14.16
CA GLY A 435 -3.79 2.93 -15.01
C GLY A 435 -2.65 3.71 -14.35
N MET A 436 -2.12 3.22 -13.22
CA MET A 436 -1.08 3.92 -12.45
C MET A 436 0.32 3.80 -13.08
N GLU A 437 0.51 3.00 -14.13
CA GLU A 437 1.82 2.66 -14.68
C GLU A 437 2.55 3.87 -15.29
N LYS A 438 1.79 4.84 -15.81
CA LYS A 438 2.31 6.05 -16.47
C LYS A 438 2.40 7.26 -15.54
N PHE A 439 2.26 7.07 -14.22
CA PHE A 439 2.29 8.19 -13.27
C PHE A 439 3.68 8.87 -13.24
N PRO A 440 3.78 10.20 -13.48
CA PRO A 440 5.07 10.88 -13.57
C PRO A 440 5.86 10.91 -12.25
N LYS A 441 7.19 10.78 -12.36
CA LYS A 441 8.12 10.94 -11.22
C LYS A 441 8.32 12.41 -10.80
N GLY A 442 8.02 13.37 -11.69
CA GLY A 442 8.12 14.82 -11.46
C GLY A 442 6.83 15.45 -10.91
N GLY A 443 6.76 16.77 -10.94
CA GLY A 443 5.52 17.49 -10.61
C GLY A 443 4.47 17.23 -11.66
N CYS A 444 3.23 17.03 -11.24
CA CYS A 444 2.09 16.83 -12.14
C CYS A 444 0.83 17.40 -11.52
N LEU A 445 -0.09 17.83 -12.38
CA LEU A 445 -1.40 18.30 -11.96
C LEU A 445 -2.40 17.16 -12.14
N ILE A 446 -2.91 16.61 -11.04
CA ILE A 446 -3.98 15.62 -11.05
C ILE A 446 -5.30 16.39 -11.16
N VAL A 447 -6.13 16.04 -12.14
CA VAL A 447 -7.46 16.61 -12.30
C VAL A 447 -8.49 15.50 -12.21
N SER A 448 -9.36 15.60 -11.22
CA SER A 448 -10.37 14.57 -10.92
C SER A 448 -11.77 15.17 -10.86
N ASN A 449 -12.75 14.29 -11.05
CA ASN A 449 -14.15 14.57 -10.68
C ASN A 449 -14.32 14.72 -9.16
N HIS A 450 -15.36 15.42 -8.72
CA HIS A 450 -15.65 15.71 -7.31
C HIS A 450 -17.03 15.24 -6.85
N LEU A 451 -17.09 14.10 -6.18
CA LEU A 451 -18.31 13.44 -5.71
C LEU A 451 -18.49 13.50 -4.18
N SER A 452 -17.42 13.74 -3.41
CA SER A 452 -17.47 13.75 -1.94
C SER A 452 -16.33 14.54 -1.28
N TYR A 453 -16.53 14.97 -0.01
CA TYR A 453 -15.42 15.48 0.81
C TYR A 453 -14.34 14.42 1.12
N ALA A 454 -14.64 13.13 0.90
CA ALA A 454 -13.68 12.03 1.07
C ALA A 454 -12.83 11.77 -0.18
N ASP A 455 -13.08 12.44 -1.31
CA ASP A 455 -12.32 12.29 -2.55
C ASP A 455 -10.80 12.50 -2.36
N PRO A 456 -10.33 13.52 -1.62
CA PRO A 456 -8.90 13.67 -1.33
C PRO A 456 -8.30 12.48 -0.59
N VAL A 457 -9.10 11.76 0.20
CA VAL A 457 -8.66 10.59 0.96
C VAL A 457 -8.48 9.39 0.01
N PHE A 458 -9.43 9.16 -0.91
CA PHE A 458 -9.33 8.08 -1.90
C PHE A 458 -8.18 8.31 -2.89
N ILE A 459 -8.00 9.53 -3.39
CA ILE A 459 -6.86 9.90 -4.24
C ILE A 459 -5.56 9.77 -3.45
N GLY A 460 -5.51 10.31 -2.23
CA GLY A 460 -4.33 10.21 -1.38
C GLY A 460 -3.95 8.76 -1.08
N ALA A 461 -4.93 7.86 -1.13
CA ALA A 461 -4.73 6.44 -0.95
C ALA A 461 -4.33 5.65 -2.19
N ALA A 462 -4.83 6.04 -3.35
CA ALA A 462 -4.48 5.39 -4.60
C ALA A 462 -3.06 5.75 -5.06
N PHE A 463 -2.62 6.98 -4.82
CA PHE A 463 -1.38 7.48 -5.40
C PHE A 463 -0.13 7.12 -4.57
N PRO A 464 0.98 6.72 -5.23
CA PRO A 464 2.21 6.28 -4.53
C PRO A 464 2.98 7.44 -3.88
N ARG A 465 2.72 8.69 -4.29
CA ARG A 465 3.38 9.90 -3.80
C ARG A 465 2.39 10.75 -3.03
N LYS A 466 2.88 11.53 -2.06
CA LYS A 466 2.05 12.49 -1.30
C LYS A 466 1.46 13.53 -2.26
N VAL A 467 0.15 13.44 -2.49
CA VAL A 467 -0.63 14.39 -3.27
C VAL A 467 -1.01 15.57 -2.36
N ARG A 468 -0.81 16.80 -2.86
CA ARG A 468 -1.34 18.01 -2.23
C ARG A 468 -2.63 18.41 -2.91
N TYR A 469 -3.50 19.11 -2.19
CA TYR A 469 -4.80 19.49 -2.70
C TYR A 469 -4.90 21.00 -2.80
N LEU A 470 -5.74 21.46 -3.73
CA LEU A 470 -6.17 22.83 -3.84
C LEU A 470 -7.61 22.89 -3.30
N ALA A 471 -7.85 23.67 -2.25
CA ALA A 471 -9.15 23.77 -1.59
C ALA A 471 -9.60 25.23 -1.44
N TYR A 472 -10.91 25.45 -1.35
CA TYR A 472 -11.48 26.76 -1.02
C TYR A 472 -11.06 27.20 0.39
N ASP A 473 -10.71 28.47 0.56
CA ASP A 473 -10.17 28.99 1.82
C ASP A 473 -11.22 29.10 2.94
N GLY A 474 -12.49 29.36 2.62
CA GLY A 474 -13.57 29.39 3.62
C GLY A 474 -13.76 28.06 4.37
N LEU A 475 -13.34 26.92 3.79
CA LEU A 475 -13.32 25.64 4.51
C LEU A 475 -12.32 25.66 5.68
N ALA A 476 -11.29 26.52 5.64
CA ALA A 476 -10.29 26.65 6.68
C ALA A 476 -10.78 27.42 7.92
N ASP A 477 -11.98 28.01 7.88
CA ASP A 477 -12.60 28.66 9.04
C ASP A 477 -13.00 27.63 10.11
N SER A 478 -13.28 26.38 9.70
CA SER A 478 -13.48 25.28 10.63
C SER A 478 -12.15 24.84 11.27
N PRO A 479 -12.04 24.79 12.61
CA PRO A 479 -10.82 24.38 13.30
C PRO A 479 -10.32 22.99 12.89
N PHE A 480 -11.27 22.07 12.64
CA PHE A 480 -10.97 20.71 12.20
C PHE A 480 -10.37 20.70 10.79
N MET A 481 -11.00 21.38 9.84
CA MET A 481 -10.51 21.44 8.46
C MET A 481 -9.18 22.20 8.35
N ASN A 482 -8.98 23.25 9.13
CA ASN A 482 -7.69 23.93 9.23
C ASN A 482 -6.59 23.00 9.75
N TRP A 483 -6.90 22.19 10.77
CA TRP A 483 -5.97 21.16 11.25
C TRP A 483 -5.64 20.14 10.15
N VAL A 484 -6.64 19.64 9.41
CA VAL A 484 -6.44 18.74 8.27
C VAL A 484 -5.57 19.40 7.19
N PHE A 485 -5.87 20.64 6.79
CA PHE A 485 -5.11 21.35 5.76
C PHE A 485 -3.65 21.59 6.16
N ARG A 486 -3.38 21.89 7.43
CA ARG A 486 -2.00 21.99 7.95
C ARG A 486 -1.28 20.65 7.92
N LEU A 487 -1.96 19.56 8.27
CA LEU A 487 -1.43 18.19 8.23
C LEU A 487 -1.10 17.75 6.80
N THR A 488 -2.04 17.93 5.87
CA THR A 488 -1.92 17.52 4.45
C THR A 488 -1.23 18.56 3.58
N LYS A 489 -0.79 19.70 4.15
CA LYS A 489 -0.20 20.83 3.44
C LYS A 489 -1.03 21.23 2.21
N THR A 490 -2.35 21.24 2.37
CA THR A 490 -3.31 21.67 1.36
C THR A 490 -3.10 23.16 1.06
N LEU A 491 -3.14 23.53 -0.21
CA LEU A 491 -3.09 24.91 -0.66
C LEU A 491 -4.51 25.45 -0.67
N THR A 492 -4.75 26.54 0.04
CA THR A 492 -6.04 27.23 0.01
C THR A 492 -6.06 28.29 -1.08
N VAL A 493 -7.22 28.48 -1.70
CA VAL A 493 -7.46 29.50 -2.72
C VAL A 493 -8.66 30.32 -2.29
N SER A 494 -8.47 31.64 -2.30
CA SER A 494 -9.53 32.62 -2.13
C SER A 494 -9.73 33.41 -3.42
N SER A 495 -10.93 33.91 -3.62
CA SER A 495 -11.25 34.85 -4.70
C SER A 495 -10.42 36.15 -4.57
N GLU A 496 -10.17 36.61 -3.34
CA GLU A 496 -9.43 37.85 -3.03
C GLU A 496 -7.90 37.73 -3.19
N LYS A 497 -7.30 36.55 -2.98
CA LYS A 497 -5.85 36.29 -3.01
C LYS A 497 -5.45 35.24 -4.05
N SER A 498 -6.14 35.24 -5.19
CA SER A 498 -5.99 34.25 -6.27
C SER A 498 -4.59 34.21 -6.90
N LEU A 499 -3.86 35.34 -6.93
CA LEU A 499 -2.51 35.41 -7.52
C LEU A 499 -1.44 34.73 -6.68
N ASP A 500 -1.48 34.87 -5.36
CA ASP A 500 -0.48 34.31 -4.46
C ASP A 500 -0.62 32.80 -4.32
N SER A 501 -1.86 32.32 -4.24
CA SER A 501 -2.16 30.88 -4.23
C SER A 501 -1.72 30.21 -5.53
N LEU A 502 -1.91 30.88 -6.67
CA LEU A 502 -1.43 30.40 -7.97
C LEU A 502 0.10 30.38 -8.03
N ARG A 503 0.80 31.44 -7.60
CA ARG A 503 2.27 31.48 -7.55
C ARG A 503 2.84 30.37 -6.68
N LEU A 504 2.26 30.14 -5.51
CA LEU A 504 2.65 29.08 -4.60
C LEU A 504 2.42 27.70 -5.23
N SER A 505 1.28 27.49 -5.88
CA SER A 505 0.95 26.24 -6.57
C SER A 505 1.94 25.94 -7.71
N VAL A 506 2.27 26.94 -8.54
CA VAL A 506 3.30 26.83 -9.59
C VAL A 506 4.66 26.46 -9.00
N LYS A 507 5.05 27.10 -7.88
CA LYS A 507 6.31 26.79 -7.20
C LYS A 507 6.36 25.32 -6.74
N ARG A 508 5.30 24.82 -6.09
CA ARG A 508 5.21 23.43 -5.61
C ARG A 508 5.26 22.41 -6.75
N LEU A 509 4.53 22.68 -7.83
CA LEU A 509 4.55 21.84 -9.03
C LEU A 509 5.98 21.77 -9.62
N LYS A 510 6.70 22.90 -9.70
CA LYS A 510 8.10 22.94 -10.15
C LYS A 510 9.08 22.24 -9.19
N GLU A 511 8.80 22.24 -7.89
CA GLU A 511 9.54 21.45 -6.89
C GLU A 511 9.28 19.94 -7.00
N GLY A 512 8.40 19.53 -7.91
CA GLY A 512 8.11 18.13 -8.18
C GLY A 512 6.91 17.59 -7.40
N VAL A 513 6.16 18.41 -6.67
CA VAL A 513 5.04 17.96 -5.83
C VAL A 513 3.79 17.72 -6.69
N PRO A 514 3.16 16.52 -6.64
CA PRO A 514 1.86 16.30 -7.27
C PRO A 514 0.78 17.14 -6.58
N LEU A 515 0.01 17.88 -7.38
CA LEU A 515 -1.09 18.71 -6.90
C LEU A 515 -2.39 18.20 -7.54
N CYS A 516 -3.41 17.94 -6.73
CA CYS A 516 -4.72 17.53 -7.18
C CYS A 516 -5.69 18.70 -7.09
N VAL A 517 -6.43 18.89 -8.18
CA VAL A 517 -7.50 19.88 -8.30
C VAL A 517 -8.77 19.16 -8.72
N PHE A 518 -9.83 19.39 -7.97
CA PHE A 518 -11.19 19.03 -8.34
C PHE A 518 -11.72 20.13 -9.26
N ALA A 519 -11.57 19.94 -10.58
CA ALA A 519 -11.76 21.02 -11.54
C ALA A 519 -13.22 21.49 -11.69
N GLU A 520 -14.16 20.78 -11.07
CA GLU A 520 -15.60 21.08 -11.06
C GLU A 520 -15.98 22.31 -10.20
N GLY A 521 -15.08 22.80 -9.33
CA GLY A 521 -15.32 23.97 -8.47
C GLY A 521 -16.27 23.73 -7.29
N GLY A 522 -17.05 22.65 -7.31
CA GLY A 522 -17.90 22.19 -6.20
C GLY A 522 -18.11 20.68 -6.24
N ILE A 523 -18.77 20.14 -5.20
CA ILE A 523 -19.13 18.71 -5.13
C ILE A 523 -20.40 18.47 -5.95
N SER A 524 -20.39 17.49 -6.85
CA SER A 524 -21.56 17.09 -7.62
C SER A 524 -22.72 16.67 -6.71
N ARG A 525 -23.92 17.21 -6.95
CA ARG A 525 -25.17 16.88 -6.26
C ARG A 525 -26.01 15.87 -7.05
N LEU A 526 -25.69 15.66 -8.32
CA LEU A 526 -26.42 14.80 -9.25
C LEU A 526 -25.64 13.54 -9.65
N GLY A 527 -24.38 13.41 -9.24
CA GLY A 527 -23.52 12.27 -9.60
C GLY A 527 -22.97 12.32 -11.02
N VAL A 528 -23.31 13.35 -11.81
CA VAL A 528 -22.73 13.63 -13.13
C VAL A 528 -21.52 14.57 -13.01
N LEU A 529 -20.65 14.53 -14.02
CA LEU A 529 -19.49 15.40 -14.14
C LEU A 529 -19.96 16.85 -14.39
N LEU A 530 -19.47 17.81 -13.59
CA LEU A 530 -19.71 19.24 -13.83
C LEU A 530 -18.73 19.83 -14.86
N PRO A 531 -19.05 20.99 -15.46
CA PRO A 531 -18.10 21.78 -16.22
C PRO A 531 -16.79 22.03 -15.49
N PHE A 532 -15.68 21.89 -16.21
CA PHE A 532 -14.34 22.09 -15.65
C PHE A 532 -13.92 23.55 -15.72
N MET A 533 -13.41 24.07 -14.60
CA MET A 533 -12.90 25.42 -14.50
C MET A 533 -11.53 25.56 -15.18
N ARG A 534 -11.35 26.67 -15.92
CA ARG A 534 -10.10 26.99 -16.66
C ARG A 534 -8.84 27.07 -15.79
N GLY A 535 -8.99 27.30 -14.48
CA GLY A 535 -7.87 27.50 -13.55
C GLY A 535 -6.86 26.35 -13.52
N SER A 536 -7.33 25.11 -13.66
CA SER A 536 -6.47 23.91 -13.71
C SER A 536 -5.52 23.93 -14.93
N VAL A 537 -6.04 24.26 -16.11
CA VAL A 537 -5.26 24.36 -17.36
C VAL A 537 -4.24 25.49 -17.29
N VAL A 538 -4.62 26.66 -16.77
CA VAL A 538 -3.71 27.80 -16.58
C VAL A 538 -2.55 27.42 -15.66
N LEU A 539 -2.85 26.70 -14.57
CA LEU A 539 -1.87 26.26 -13.60
C LEU A 539 -0.85 25.28 -14.21
N ALA A 540 -1.34 24.29 -14.95
CA ALA A 540 -0.49 23.32 -15.66
C ALA A 540 0.45 23.99 -16.66
N LYS A 541 -0.08 24.90 -17.49
CA LYS A 541 0.71 25.65 -18.50
C LYS A 541 1.77 26.53 -17.87
N ARG A 542 1.45 27.28 -16.81
CA ARG A 542 2.43 28.13 -16.11
C ARG A 542 3.51 27.33 -15.39
N ALA A 543 3.17 26.16 -14.86
CA ALA A 543 4.13 25.27 -14.21
C ALA A 543 4.94 24.42 -15.21
N ARG A 544 4.48 24.27 -16.46
CA ARG A 544 5.03 23.37 -17.49
C ARG A 544 5.10 21.92 -16.98
N VAL A 545 4.00 21.45 -16.41
CA VAL A 545 3.87 20.09 -15.86
C VAL A 545 2.73 19.34 -16.55
N PRO A 546 2.85 18.01 -16.72
CA PRO A 546 1.78 17.22 -17.31
C PRO A 546 0.53 17.20 -16.43
N VAL A 547 -0.62 17.08 -17.08
CA VAL A 547 -1.93 16.94 -16.46
C VAL A 547 -2.37 15.48 -16.50
N ILE A 548 -2.77 14.94 -15.35
CA ILE A 548 -3.19 13.56 -15.19
C ILE A 548 -4.70 13.55 -14.96
N PRO A 549 -5.50 13.13 -15.95
CA PRO A 549 -6.94 12.95 -15.75
C PRO A 549 -7.17 11.73 -14.84
N VAL A 550 -8.05 11.88 -13.86
CA VAL A 550 -8.43 10.85 -12.90
C VAL A 550 -9.95 10.81 -12.79
N HIS A 551 -10.49 9.61 -12.68
CA HIS A 551 -11.90 9.42 -12.38
C HIS A 551 -12.05 8.55 -11.12
N LEU A 552 -12.77 9.10 -10.14
CA LEU A 552 -13.27 8.42 -8.96
C LEU A 552 -14.64 7.83 -9.29
N ASP A 553 -14.69 6.50 -9.39
CA ASP A 553 -15.91 5.74 -9.63
C ASP A 553 -16.35 4.99 -8.37
N GLY A 554 -17.67 4.86 -8.21
CA GLY A 554 -18.26 4.17 -7.06
C GLY A 554 -18.07 4.90 -5.74
N VAL A 555 -17.72 6.20 -5.71
CA VAL A 555 -17.78 7.03 -4.49
C VAL A 555 -19.22 7.49 -4.20
N TRP A 556 -19.99 7.67 -5.28
CA TRP A 556 -21.41 8.00 -5.24
C TRP A 556 -22.23 6.85 -4.65
N GLY A 557 -22.91 7.08 -3.53
CA GLY A 557 -23.60 6.04 -2.76
C GLY A 557 -22.83 5.54 -1.53
N SER A 558 -21.60 6.01 -1.31
CA SER A 558 -20.90 5.86 -0.03
C SER A 558 -21.55 6.72 1.06
N VAL A 559 -21.22 6.43 2.32
CA VAL A 559 -21.64 7.23 3.48
C VAL A 559 -21.25 8.70 3.31
N PHE A 560 -20.15 8.99 2.61
CA PHE A 560 -19.60 10.34 2.43
C PHE A 560 -20.11 11.08 1.19
N SER A 561 -21.04 10.52 0.42
CA SER A 561 -21.65 11.21 -0.74
C SER A 561 -22.88 12.02 -0.33
N MET A 562 -23.27 13.04 -1.10
CA MET A 562 -24.51 13.82 -0.90
C MET A 562 -25.80 13.08 -1.29
N ARG A 563 -25.74 11.77 -1.54
CA ARG A 563 -26.89 10.93 -1.91
C ARG A 563 -28.12 11.15 -1.01
N GLY A 564 -29.27 11.53 -1.56
CA GLY A 564 -30.50 11.74 -0.78
C GLY A 564 -30.42 12.93 0.19
N GLY A 565 -29.60 13.94 -0.10
CA GLY A 565 -29.55 15.23 0.61
C GLY A 565 -28.89 15.23 1.99
N LYS A 566 -28.43 14.07 2.49
CA LYS A 566 -27.72 13.95 3.78
C LYS A 566 -26.23 13.72 3.53
N PHE A 567 -25.35 13.97 4.50
CA PHE A 567 -23.90 13.71 4.34
C PHE A 567 -23.34 12.62 5.26
N PHE A 568 -23.93 12.43 6.45
CA PHE A 568 -23.58 11.35 7.38
C PHE A 568 -24.85 10.54 7.72
N TRP A 569 -24.71 9.45 8.46
CA TRP A 569 -25.85 8.63 8.96
C TRP A 569 -26.66 7.93 7.87
N LYS A 570 -25.95 7.30 6.93
CA LYS A 570 -26.54 6.42 5.91
C LYS A 570 -25.88 5.07 5.94
N MET A 571 -26.63 4.03 5.59
CA MET A 571 -26.07 2.70 5.37
C MET A 571 -25.39 2.66 3.99
N PRO A 572 -24.14 2.17 3.89
CA PRO A 572 -23.50 1.96 2.60
C PRO A 572 -24.26 0.88 1.80
N ILE A 573 -24.30 1.01 0.47
CA ILE A 573 -25.01 0.05 -0.41
C ILE A 573 -24.41 -1.36 -0.30
N SER A 574 -23.13 -1.45 0.02
CA SER A 574 -22.41 -2.71 0.21
C SER A 574 -21.28 -2.54 1.22
N PHE A 575 -20.90 -3.64 1.88
CA PHE A 575 -19.76 -3.68 2.79
C PHE A 575 -18.86 -4.89 2.49
N PRO A 576 -17.55 -4.72 2.31
CA PRO A 576 -16.82 -3.45 2.15
C PRO A 576 -17.14 -2.77 0.82
N TYR A 577 -17.23 -1.43 0.83
CA TYR A 577 -17.71 -0.65 -0.30
C TYR A 577 -16.63 -0.50 -1.39
N ARG A 578 -16.99 -0.68 -2.66
CA ARG A 578 -16.03 -0.68 -3.78
C ARG A 578 -15.86 0.72 -4.34
N VAL A 579 -14.62 1.19 -4.40
CA VAL A 579 -14.24 2.46 -5.03
C VAL A 579 -13.17 2.17 -6.08
N THR A 580 -13.32 2.73 -7.28
CA THR A 580 -12.32 2.59 -8.33
C THR A 580 -11.68 3.95 -8.58
N VAL A 581 -10.34 4.01 -8.48
CA VAL A 581 -9.55 5.17 -8.90
C VAL A 581 -8.89 4.81 -10.22
N ARG A 582 -9.42 5.37 -11.31
CA ARG A 582 -8.88 5.15 -12.65
C ARG A 582 -8.05 6.36 -13.09
N VAL A 583 -6.80 6.10 -13.44
CA VAL A 583 -5.82 7.11 -13.85
C VAL A 583 -5.62 7.03 -15.36
N GLY A 584 -5.76 8.15 -16.05
CA GLY A 584 -5.56 8.24 -17.49
C GLY A 584 -4.10 8.52 -17.88
N SER A 585 -3.86 8.58 -19.19
CA SER A 585 -2.52 8.90 -19.70
C SER A 585 -2.17 10.38 -19.48
N PRO A 586 -0.90 10.72 -19.19
CA PRO A 586 -0.49 12.10 -19.01
C PRO A 586 -0.72 12.95 -20.27
N ILE A 587 -1.35 14.11 -20.11
CA ILE A 587 -1.53 15.13 -21.15
C ILE A 587 -0.44 16.20 -20.95
N GLN A 588 0.29 16.54 -22.02
CA GLN A 588 1.31 17.59 -21.94
C GLN A 588 0.68 18.95 -21.67
N ALA A 589 1.41 19.84 -21.00
CA ALA A 589 0.88 21.13 -20.56
C ALA A 589 0.38 21.99 -21.72
N GLU A 590 1.10 21.95 -22.84
CA GLU A 590 0.82 22.71 -24.07
C GLU A 590 -0.48 22.26 -24.72
N GLU A 591 -0.73 20.95 -24.71
CA GLU A 591 -1.91 20.31 -25.28
C GLU A 591 -3.14 20.33 -24.36
N ALA A 592 -2.96 20.68 -23.09
CA ALA A 592 -4.04 20.73 -22.11
C ALA A 592 -5.04 21.84 -22.46
N ASN A 593 -6.30 21.43 -22.64
CA ASN A 593 -7.45 22.32 -22.76
C ASN A 593 -8.62 21.73 -21.95
N VAL A 594 -9.57 22.58 -21.55
CA VAL A 594 -10.66 22.22 -20.63
C VAL A 594 -11.54 21.10 -21.20
N LEU A 595 -11.94 21.22 -22.47
CA LEU A 595 -12.82 20.26 -23.15
C LEU A 595 -12.18 18.88 -23.23
N ARG A 596 -10.93 18.79 -23.69
CA ARG A 596 -10.16 17.54 -23.76
C ARG A 596 -10.02 16.90 -22.38
N LEU A 597 -9.74 17.70 -21.35
CA LEU A 597 -9.66 17.20 -19.98
C LEU A 597 -10.98 16.60 -19.49
N GLY A 598 -12.09 17.31 -19.71
CA GLY A 598 -13.42 16.82 -19.38
C GLY A 598 -13.73 15.52 -20.12
N HIS A 599 -13.48 15.46 -21.42
CA HIS A 599 -13.69 14.26 -22.24
C HIS A 599 -12.86 13.06 -21.76
N GLU A 600 -11.59 13.27 -21.40
CA GLU A 600 -10.74 12.20 -20.87
C GLU A 600 -11.25 11.68 -19.52
N VAL A 601 -11.58 12.57 -18.58
CA VAL A 601 -12.16 12.15 -17.28
C VAL A 601 -13.48 11.40 -17.49
N MET A 602 -14.32 11.86 -18.41
CA MET A 602 -15.58 11.21 -18.74
C MET A 602 -15.38 9.83 -19.39
N ASN A 603 -14.39 9.69 -20.27
CA ASN A 603 -14.00 8.40 -20.84
C ASN A 603 -13.45 7.43 -19.79
N LEU A 604 -12.68 7.90 -18.80
CA LEU A 604 -12.28 7.08 -17.66
C LEU A 604 -13.51 6.65 -16.82
N GLY A 605 -14.51 7.53 -16.68
CA GLY A 605 -15.80 7.20 -16.08
C GLY A 605 -16.54 6.11 -16.84
N ARG A 606 -16.63 6.24 -18.17
CA ARG A 606 -17.17 5.22 -19.08
C ARG A 606 -16.50 3.86 -18.85
N LEU A 607 -15.18 3.79 -18.90
CA LEU A 607 -14.45 2.54 -18.70
C LEU A 607 -14.72 1.93 -17.31
N SER A 608 -14.84 2.77 -16.28
CA SER A 608 -15.12 2.30 -14.92
C SER A 608 -16.56 1.79 -14.77
N PHE A 609 -17.51 2.43 -15.44
CA PHE A 609 -18.89 1.97 -15.52
C PHE A 609 -19.00 0.66 -16.30
N CYS A 610 -18.35 0.54 -17.47
CA CYS A 610 -18.32 -0.70 -18.25
C CYS A 610 -17.76 -1.88 -17.46
N ASP A 611 -16.70 -1.68 -16.66
CA ASP A 611 -16.14 -2.70 -15.77
C ASP A 611 -17.16 -3.22 -14.71
N ARG A 612 -18.21 -2.44 -14.39
CA ARG A 612 -19.25 -2.81 -13.42
C ARG A 612 -20.48 -3.47 -14.07
N ILE A 613 -20.63 -3.35 -15.39
CA ILE A 613 -21.76 -3.95 -16.11
C ILE A 613 -21.59 -5.46 -16.14
N LYS A 614 -22.63 -6.18 -15.70
CA LYS A 614 -22.72 -7.62 -15.89
C LYS A 614 -23.10 -7.94 -17.33
N VAL A 615 -22.64 -9.07 -17.85
CA VAL A 615 -22.86 -9.47 -19.25
C VAL A 615 -23.58 -10.81 -19.34
N GLY A 616 -24.47 -10.93 -20.34
CA GLY A 616 -25.17 -12.17 -20.67
C GLY A 616 -25.98 -12.73 -19.51
N LYS A 617 -25.77 -14.02 -19.18
CA LYS A 617 -26.56 -14.74 -18.18
C LYS A 617 -26.49 -14.14 -16.77
N GLU A 618 -25.36 -13.54 -16.39
CA GLU A 618 -25.22 -12.94 -15.05
C GLU A 618 -26.09 -11.69 -14.90
N ALA A 619 -26.19 -10.87 -15.96
CA ALA A 619 -27.06 -9.70 -15.99
C ALA A 619 -28.53 -10.11 -15.94
N LYS A 620 -28.93 -11.09 -16.76
CA LYS A 620 -30.29 -11.64 -16.79
C LYS A 620 -30.73 -12.11 -15.40
N ASN A 621 -29.92 -12.94 -14.74
CA ASN A 621 -30.24 -13.50 -13.42
C ASN A 621 -30.46 -12.42 -12.33
N GLU A 622 -29.70 -11.32 -12.34
CA GLU A 622 -29.89 -10.23 -11.34
C GLU A 622 -31.14 -9.40 -11.63
N LEU A 623 -31.41 -9.12 -12.90
CA LEU A 623 -32.61 -8.39 -13.31
C LEU A 623 -33.87 -9.20 -12.98
N GLU A 624 -33.90 -10.48 -13.31
CA GLU A 624 -35.01 -11.38 -12.96
C GLU A 624 -35.27 -11.41 -11.46
N LYS A 625 -34.23 -11.58 -10.64
CA LYS A 625 -34.36 -11.52 -9.17
C LYS A 625 -34.96 -10.22 -8.69
N THR A 626 -34.59 -9.10 -9.31
CA THR A 626 -35.08 -7.77 -8.94
C THR A 626 -36.55 -7.61 -9.33
N ILE A 627 -36.91 -7.97 -10.56
CA ILE A 627 -38.28 -7.91 -11.07
C ILE A 627 -39.23 -8.78 -10.24
N LEU A 628 -38.79 -9.98 -9.85
CA LEU A 628 -39.61 -10.95 -9.12
C LEU A 628 -39.64 -10.74 -7.60
N ARG A 629 -38.91 -9.74 -7.07
CA ARG A 629 -38.76 -9.54 -5.61
C ARG A 629 -40.06 -9.16 -4.90
N ASN A 630 -40.91 -8.35 -5.53
CA ASN A 630 -42.11 -7.76 -4.92
C ASN A 630 -43.37 -8.00 -5.77
N ARG A 631 -43.75 -9.27 -5.95
CA ARG A 631 -44.91 -9.66 -6.78
C ARG A 631 -46.23 -9.06 -6.30
N ASN A 632 -46.41 -8.88 -4.99
CA ASN A 632 -47.67 -8.41 -4.41
C ASN A 632 -47.82 -6.88 -4.43
N GLY A 633 -46.76 -6.14 -4.73
CA GLY A 633 -46.84 -4.69 -4.80
C GLY A 633 -47.63 -4.24 -6.03
N VAL A 634 -48.41 -3.16 -5.88
CA VAL A 634 -49.13 -2.54 -6.99
C VAL A 634 -48.15 -1.99 -8.02
N LEU A 635 -48.48 -2.19 -9.28
CA LEU A 635 -47.71 -1.77 -10.45
C LEU A 635 -48.41 -0.63 -11.18
N PHE A 636 -49.71 -0.78 -11.39
CA PHE A 636 -50.51 0.11 -12.22
C PHE A 636 -51.79 0.53 -11.50
N GLN A 637 -52.16 1.80 -11.69
CA GLN A 637 -53.45 2.36 -11.29
C GLN A 637 -54.07 3.13 -12.46
N SER A 638 -55.29 2.78 -12.87
CA SER A 638 -56.08 3.52 -13.86
C SER A 638 -56.58 4.86 -13.31
N GLU A 639 -56.99 5.79 -14.18
CA GLU A 639 -57.70 7.02 -13.79
C GLU A 639 -59.02 6.70 -13.07
N ASP A 640 -59.70 5.62 -13.49
CA ASP A 640 -60.94 5.13 -12.88
C ASP A 640 -60.72 4.37 -11.55
N GLY A 641 -59.47 4.22 -11.11
CA GLY A 641 -59.12 3.62 -9.82
C GLY A 641 -58.85 2.12 -9.83
N ASP A 642 -58.96 1.45 -10.98
CA ASP A 642 -58.57 0.04 -11.16
C ASP A 642 -57.08 -0.19 -10.87
N ARG A 643 -56.76 -1.37 -10.33
CA ARG A 643 -55.42 -1.70 -9.85
C ARG A 643 -54.94 -3.02 -10.39
N MET A 644 -53.64 -3.10 -10.66
CA MET A 644 -52.98 -4.33 -11.07
C MET A 644 -51.64 -4.47 -10.33
N THR A 645 -51.42 -5.65 -9.75
CA THR A 645 -50.16 -6.00 -9.08
C THR A 645 -49.09 -6.44 -10.08
N ARG A 646 -47.83 -6.42 -9.65
CA ARG A 646 -46.71 -6.92 -10.47
C ARG A 646 -46.87 -8.40 -10.82
N GLY A 647 -47.34 -9.21 -9.87
CA GLY A 647 -47.56 -10.64 -10.05
C GLY A 647 -48.64 -10.91 -11.09
N GLU A 648 -49.80 -10.25 -10.96
CA GLU A 648 -50.90 -10.37 -11.92
C GLU A 648 -50.47 -9.98 -13.33
N PHE A 649 -49.73 -8.88 -13.49
CA PHE A 649 -49.20 -8.47 -14.79
C PHE A 649 -48.24 -9.52 -15.39
N ILE A 650 -47.29 -10.02 -14.59
CA ILE A 650 -46.30 -11.03 -15.03
C ILE A 650 -46.98 -12.36 -15.40
N ASP A 651 -48.03 -12.75 -14.68
CA ASP A 651 -48.76 -13.99 -14.98
C ASP A 651 -49.62 -13.83 -16.24
N GLN A 652 -50.32 -12.70 -16.40
CA GLN A 652 -51.16 -12.41 -17.58
C GLN A 652 -50.35 -12.36 -18.89
N ILE A 653 -49.14 -11.79 -18.89
CA ILE A 653 -48.29 -11.78 -20.10
C ILE A 653 -47.81 -13.19 -20.50
N ARG A 654 -47.87 -14.17 -19.59
CA ARG A 654 -47.41 -15.56 -19.82
C ARG A 654 -48.52 -16.53 -20.19
N THR A 655 -49.75 -16.33 -19.72
CA THR A 655 -50.84 -17.31 -19.88
C THR A 655 -51.87 -16.93 -20.93
N GLU A 656 -52.34 -15.67 -20.98
CA GLU A 656 -53.36 -15.18 -21.93
C GLU A 656 -53.39 -13.64 -21.94
N ARG A 657 -53.15 -13.01 -23.11
CA ARG A 657 -52.99 -11.53 -23.28
C ARG A 657 -54.26 -10.69 -23.03
N GLY A 658 -55.34 -11.29 -22.54
CA GLY A 658 -56.68 -10.67 -22.48
C GLY A 658 -56.95 -9.70 -21.32
N GLY A 659 -55.99 -9.50 -20.41
CA GLY A 659 -56.18 -8.68 -19.19
C GLY A 659 -55.27 -7.45 -19.06
N VAL A 660 -54.35 -7.23 -20.02
CA VAL A 660 -53.40 -6.11 -19.98
C VAL A 660 -54.04 -4.90 -20.70
N PRO A 661 -54.10 -3.70 -20.07
CA PRO A 661 -54.54 -2.47 -20.73
C PRO A 661 -53.83 -2.28 -22.08
N MET A 662 -54.55 -1.81 -23.11
CA MET A 662 -53.98 -1.70 -24.47
C MET A 662 -52.72 -0.84 -24.51
N GLU A 663 -52.62 0.20 -23.66
CA GLU A 663 -51.42 1.04 -23.58
C GLU A 663 -50.18 0.29 -23.05
N LEU A 664 -50.38 -0.85 -22.38
CA LEU A 664 -49.33 -1.65 -21.72
C LEU A 664 -48.93 -2.90 -22.49
N VAL A 665 -49.63 -3.23 -23.57
CA VAL A 665 -49.29 -4.39 -24.43
C VAL A 665 -47.84 -4.34 -24.93
N PRO A 666 -47.30 -3.20 -25.42
CA PRO A 666 -45.91 -3.13 -25.86
C PRO A 666 -44.91 -3.42 -24.73
N TRP A 667 -45.25 -3.01 -23.49
CA TRP A 667 -44.42 -3.22 -22.32
C TRP A 667 -44.45 -4.69 -21.87
N GLY A 668 -45.64 -5.31 -21.91
CA GLY A 668 -45.82 -6.73 -21.66
C GLY A 668 -45.03 -7.58 -22.65
N ASP A 669 -45.06 -7.23 -23.93
CA ASP A 669 -44.29 -7.90 -24.99
C ASP A 669 -42.78 -7.77 -24.79
N ALA A 670 -42.28 -6.60 -24.37
CA ALA A 670 -40.86 -6.41 -24.07
C ALA A 670 -40.40 -7.21 -22.85
N LEU A 671 -41.23 -7.29 -21.80
CA LEU A 671 -40.93 -8.03 -20.58
C LEU A 671 -40.99 -9.55 -20.82
N ALA A 672 -42.00 -10.04 -21.53
CA ALA A 672 -42.14 -11.46 -21.89
C ALA A 672 -40.92 -11.93 -22.70
N ARG A 673 -40.56 -11.19 -23.76
CA ARG A 673 -39.36 -11.46 -24.58
C ARG A 673 -38.08 -11.55 -23.75
N PHE A 674 -37.88 -10.65 -22.79
CA PHE A 674 -36.72 -10.69 -21.90
C PHE A 674 -36.70 -11.93 -20.99
N LEU A 675 -37.84 -12.27 -20.38
CA LEU A 675 -37.98 -13.41 -19.48
C LEU A 675 -37.81 -14.74 -20.23
N ASP A 676 -38.46 -14.89 -21.37
CA ASP A 676 -38.47 -16.11 -22.18
C ASP A 676 -37.13 -16.31 -22.92
N GLY A 677 -36.39 -15.22 -23.17
CA GLY A 677 -35.02 -15.26 -23.72
C GLY A 677 -34.95 -15.25 -25.24
N ASP A 678 -36.03 -14.86 -25.91
CA ASP A 678 -36.22 -14.95 -27.37
C ASP A 678 -35.80 -13.70 -28.16
N ASP A 679 -35.14 -12.69 -27.57
CA ASP A 679 -34.89 -11.39 -28.25
C ASP A 679 -33.45 -10.80 -28.12
N ASP A 680 -33.10 -9.99 -29.13
CA ASP A 680 -31.89 -9.17 -29.37
C ASP A 680 -31.61 -8.09 -28.28
N LEU A 681 -32.48 -7.97 -27.28
CA LEU A 681 -32.32 -7.09 -26.12
C LEU A 681 -31.19 -7.60 -25.22
N CYS A 682 -29.95 -7.18 -25.51
CA CYS A 682 -28.78 -7.52 -24.71
C CYS A 682 -29.04 -7.28 -23.21
N SER A 683 -29.06 -8.33 -22.38
CA SER A 683 -29.34 -8.22 -20.93
C SER A 683 -28.37 -7.24 -20.24
N SER A 684 -27.17 -7.09 -20.80
CA SER A 684 -26.17 -6.10 -20.38
C SER A 684 -26.66 -4.66 -20.56
N ARG A 685 -27.42 -4.36 -21.62
CA ARG A 685 -28.02 -3.05 -21.89
C ARG A 685 -29.07 -2.68 -20.85
N VAL A 686 -29.99 -3.61 -20.55
CA VAL A 686 -31.02 -3.41 -19.51
C VAL A 686 -30.37 -3.23 -18.14
N TYR A 687 -29.33 -4.01 -17.84
CA TYR A 687 -28.55 -3.89 -16.59
C TYR A 687 -27.82 -2.54 -16.50
N ALA A 688 -27.23 -2.06 -17.59
CA ALA A 688 -26.58 -0.76 -17.64
C ALA A 688 -27.58 0.36 -17.33
N ASN A 689 -28.74 0.34 -17.97
CA ASN A 689 -29.84 1.29 -17.75
C ASN A 689 -30.32 1.29 -16.30
N TRP A 690 -30.52 0.09 -15.73
CA TRP A 690 -30.87 -0.09 -14.33
C TRP A 690 -29.86 0.56 -13.38
N MET A 691 -28.56 0.36 -13.62
CA MET A 691 -27.52 0.98 -12.79
C MET A 691 -27.52 2.50 -12.89
N ARG A 692 -27.66 3.08 -14.09
CA ARG A 692 -27.67 4.54 -14.28
C ARG A 692 -28.83 5.20 -13.56
N LEU A 693 -30.03 4.64 -13.70
CA LEU A 693 -31.23 5.07 -12.97
C LEU A 693 -31.03 5.11 -11.45
N ARG A 694 -30.41 4.05 -10.93
CA ARG A 694 -30.12 3.91 -9.49
C ARG A 694 -29.09 4.94 -9.01
N GLU A 695 -28.07 5.23 -9.82
CA GLU A 695 -27.03 6.22 -9.51
C GLU A 695 -27.56 7.65 -9.57
N MET A 696 -28.46 7.96 -10.51
CA MET A 696 -29.06 9.29 -10.63
C MET A 696 -30.15 9.59 -9.59
N HIS A 697 -30.49 8.63 -8.72
CA HIS A 697 -31.54 8.78 -7.71
C HIS A 697 -32.90 9.18 -8.28
N LEU A 698 -33.18 8.84 -9.54
CA LEU A 698 -34.49 9.06 -10.14
C LEU A 698 -35.56 8.31 -9.34
N TRP A 699 -35.22 7.14 -8.81
CA TRP A 699 -36.08 6.39 -7.91
C TRP A 699 -36.23 6.98 -6.50
N ASP A 700 -35.59 8.11 -6.19
CA ASP A 700 -35.79 8.79 -4.90
C ASP A 700 -36.80 9.94 -4.98
N TYR A 701 -37.23 10.37 -6.17
CA TYR A 701 -38.28 11.39 -6.33
C TYR A 701 -39.67 10.86 -5.96
N PRO A 702 -40.48 11.54 -5.14
CA PRO A 702 -41.82 11.05 -4.77
C PRO A 702 -42.71 10.75 -5.98
N LEU A 703 -42.71 11.66 -6.95
CA LEU A 703 -43.53 11.62 -8.15
C LEU A 703 -42.76 12.14 -9.36
N LEU A 704 -42.74 11.38 -10.46
CA LEU A 704 -42.10 11.74 -11.73
C LEU A 704 -43.16 11.83 -12.83
N TRP A 705 -43.10 12.89 -13.65
CA TRP A 705 -43.89 12.99 -14.88
C TRP A 705 -42.97 12.77 -16.08
N ILE A 706 -43.26 11.74 -16.87
CA ILE A 706 -42.56 11.44 -18.12
C ILE A 706 -43.51 11.72 -19.27
N ARG A 707 -43.24 12.79 -20.04
CA ARG A 707 -44.06 13.13 -21.22
C ARG A 707 -43.89 12.08 -22.32
N SER A 708 -44.95 11.83 -23.07
CA SER A 708 -44.89 11.06 -24.31
C SER A 708 -43.94 11.73 -25.31
N GLY A 709 -43.19 10.93 -26.07
CA GLY A 709 -42.18 11.41 -27.00
C GLY A 709 -41.87 10.38 -28.07
N VAL A 710 -41.26 10.82 -29.18
CA VAL A 710 -40.90 9.96 -30.31
C VAL A 710 -39.50 9.38 -30.09
N GLY A 711 -39.36 8.05 -30.25
CA GLY A 711 -38.05 7.38 -30.27
C GLY A 711 -37.90 6.21 -29.28
N PRO A 712 -36.69 5.62 -29.20
CA PRO A 712 -36.42 4.35 -28.51
C PRO A 712 -36.70 4.37 -27.00
N TRP A 713 -36.75 5.57 -26.42
CA TRP A 713 -37.08 5.81 -25.02
C TRP A 713 -38.43 5.23 -24.60
N PHE A 714 -39.45 5.38 -25.45
CA PHE A 714 -40.82 4.96 -25.17
C PHE A 714 -40.98 3.43 -25.22
N GLU A 715 -40.32 2.78 -26.19
CA GLU A 715 -40.50 1.36 -26.47
C GLU A 715 -39.54 0.45 -25.68
N GLN A 716 -38.34 0.92 -25.35
CA GLN A 716 -37.28 0.04 -24.82
C GLN A 716 -36.90 0.31 -23.36
N TRP A 717 -37.23 1.49 -22.82
CA TRP A 717 -36.65 1.95 -21.55
C TRP A 717 -37.67 2.17 -20.44
N LEU A 718 -38.75 2.87 -20.77
CA LEU A 718 -39.85 3.18 -19.85
C LEU A 718 -40.45 1.96 -19.12
N PRO A 719 -40.60 0.77 -19.75
CA PRO A 719 -41.15 -0.40 -19.08
C PRO A 719 -40.34 -0.82 -17.84
N TRP A 720 -39.02 -0.58 -17.82
CA TRP A 720 -38.15 -1.09 -16.76
C TRP A 720 -38.18 -0.26 -15.48
N ILE A 721 -38.60 1.01 -15.54
CA ILE A 721 -38.59 1.91 -14.38
C ILE A 721 -39.51 1.39 -13.26
N PRO A 722 -40.79 1.04 -13.54
CA PRO A 722 -41.70 0.57 -12.49
C PRO A 722 -41.33 -0.80 -11.91
N PHE A 723 -40.82 -1.73 -12.73
CA PHE A 723 -40.42 -3.06 -12.27
C PHE A 723 -39.13 -3.04 -11.46
N LEU A 724 -38.10 -2.35 -11.96
CA LEU A 724 -36.78 -2.37 -11.31
C LEU A 724 -36.66 -1.39 -10.14
N GLY A 725 -37.49 -0.34 -10.12
CA GLY A 725 -37.55 0.66 -9.06
C GLY A 725 -38.64 0.44 -8.01
N GLU A 726 -39.41 -0.66 -8.11
CA GLU A 726 -40.57 -0.95 -7.26
C GLU A 726 -41.58 0.21 -7.20
N ARG A 727 -41.90 0.80 -8.35
CA ARG A 727 -42.80 1.98 -8.45
C ARG A 727 -44.18 1.66 -9.00
N VAL A 728 -45.13 2.55 -8.71
CA VAL A 728 -46.48 2.53 -9.25
C VAL A 728 -46.56 3.58 -10.36
N PHE A 729 -47.26 3.28 -11.45
CA PHE A 729 -47.49 4.26 -12.50
C PHE A 729 -48.98 4.40 -12.87
N ARG A 730 -49.32 5.56 -13.43
CA ARG A 730 -50.63 5.92 -14.00
C ARG A 730 -50.42 6.47 -15.42
N VAL A 731 -51.24 6.03 -16.36
CA VAL A 731 -51.25 6.58 -17.73
C VAL A 731 -52.04 7.89 -17.73
N MET A 732 -51.55 8.89 -18.45
CA MET A 732 -52.21 10.19 -18.65
C MET A 732 -52.22 10.52 -20.15
N ASP A 733 -53.12 11.40 -20.60
CA ASP A 733 -53.27 11.77 -22.01
C ASP A 733 -51.95 12.18 -22.71
N GLU A 734 -51.03 12.85 -21.99
CA GLU A 734 -49.74 13.31 -22.50
C GLU A 734 -48.51 12.58 -21.91
N GLY A 735 -48.67 11.40 -21.30
CA GLY A 735 -47.54 10.61 -20.80
C GLY A 735 -47.84 9.68 -19.63
N PHE A 736 -46.85 9.49 -18.76
CA PHE A 736 -46.94 8.59 -17.61
C PHE A 736 -46.51 9.27 -16.33
N LEU A 737 -47.31 9.09 -15.29
CA LEU A 737 -47.01 9.53 -13.94
C LEU A 737 -46.45 8.33 -13.15
N ILE A 738 -45.24 8.46 -12.59
CA ILE A 738 -44.55 7.36 -11.87
C ILE A 738 -44.27 7.77 -10.41
N GLY A 739 -45.02 7.18 -9.48
CA GLY A 739 -44.93 7.42 -8.04
C GLY A 739 -44.13 6.35 -7.29
N LYS A 740 -43.52 6.72 -6.15
CA LYS A 740 -42.96 5.73 -5.20
C LYS A 740 -44.02 4.83 -4.57
N CYS A 741 -45.25 5.32 -4.51
CA CYS A 741 -46.35 4.74 -3.78
C CYS A 741 -47.67 5.16 -4.43
N GLU A 742 -48.76 4.45 -4.17
CA GLU A 742 -50.08 4.82 -4.70
C GLU A 742 -50.51 6.22 -4.26
N SER A 743 -50.33 6.56 -2.98
CA SER A 743 -50.72 7.88 -2.45
C SER A 743 -49.92 9.03 -3.07
N CYS A 744 -48.74 8.72 -3.64
CA CYS A 744 -47.88 9.69 -4.29
C CYS A 744 -48.45 10.14 -5.65
N LEU A 745 -49.32 9.34 -6.30
CA LEU A 745 -49.87 9.65 -7.64
C LEU A 745 -50.92 10.76 -7.65
N ASN A 746 -51.38 11.20 -6.48
CA ASN A 746 -52.38 12.26 -6.33
C ASN A 746 -51.76 13.60 -5.89
N ASP A 747 -50.43 13.70 -5.90
CA ASP A 747 -49.71 14.94 -5.57
C ASP A 747 -49.63 15.85 -6.79
N ASP A 748 -49.89 17.15 -6.60
CA ASP A 748 -49.82 18.16 -7.67
C ASP A 748 -48.36 18.56 -7.98
N SER A 749 -47.41 18.24 -7.11
CA SER A 749 -45.99 18.53 -7.28
C SER A 749 -45.24 17.36 -7.91
N PHE A 750 -45.13 17.36 -9.25
CA PHE A 750 -44.34 16.36 -9.98
C PHE A 750 -43.05 16.92 -10.59
N ALA A 751 -42.08 16.02 -10.70
CA ALA A 751 -40.81 16.25 -11.39
C ALA A 751 -40.95 15.95 -12.89
N GLU A 752 -40.97 16.97 -13.76
CA GLU A 752 -40.94 16.73 -15.21
C GLU A 752 -39.55 16.23 -15.65
N VAL A 753 -39.54 15.11 -16.37
CA VAL A 753 -38.32 14.47 -16.86
C VAL A 753 -38.38 14.35 -18.37
N ARG A 754 -37.39 14.92 -19.05
CA ARG A 754 -37.10 14.71 -20.48
C ARG A 754 -35.73 14.07 -20.64
N GLY A 755 -35.42 13.50 -21.79
CA GLY A 755 -34.11 12.87 -22.01
C GLY A 755 -33.90 12.42 -23.44
N LEU A 756 -32.74 11.82 -23.67
CA LEU A 756 -32.34 11.24 -24.95
C LEU A 756 -31.95 9.78 -24.74
N ALA A 757 -32.54 8.89 -25.51
CA ALA A 757 -32.11 7.50 -25.60
C ALA A 757 -31.73 7.18 -27.04
N ALA A 758 -30.79 6.25 -27.20
CA ALA A 758 -30.43 5.68 -28.49
C ALA A 758 -30.65 4.16 -28.48
N ASP A 759 -30.73 3.58 -29.67
CA ASP A 759 -31.12 2.18 -29.89
C ASP A 759 -30.16 1.20 -29.21
N ARG A 760 -28.85 1.38 -29.38
CA ARG A 760 -27.85 0.44 -28.82
C ARG A 760 -27.54 0.74 -27.37
N ASN A 761 -27.40 2.02 -27.03
CA ASN A 761 -26.89 2.44 -25.72
C ASN A 761 -27.98 2.65 -24.65
N GLY A 762 -29.25 2.72 -25.04
CA GLY A 762 -30.36 3.04 -24.14
C GLY A 762 -30.37 4.52 -23.77
N LEU A 763 -30.79 4.84 -22.54
CA LEU A 763 -30.77 6.23 -22.06
C LEU A 763 -29.33 6.75 -22.05
N ILE A 764 -29.12 7.95 -22.60
CA ILE A 764 -27.83 8.65 -22.71
C ILE A 764 -27.82 9.93 -21.88
N SER A 765 -28.90 10.71 -21.89
CA SER A 765 -29.00 11.96 -21.12
C SER A 765 -30.37 12.16 -20.51
N ILE A 766 -30.39 12.89 -19.40
CA ILE A 766 -31.65 13.25 -18.73
C ILE A 766 -31.66 14.73 -18.35
N ASN A 767 -32.78 15.37 -18.63
CA ASN A 767 -33.12 16.75 -18.33
C ASN A 767 -34.25 16.68 -17.28
N GLY A 768 -33.88 16.64 -16.01
CA GLY A 768 -34.80 16.41 -14.89
C GLY A 768 -34.66 17.47 -13.80
N PRO A 769 -35.52 17.46 -12.77
CA PRO A 769 -35.55 18.55 -11.80
C PRO A 769 -34.24 18.66 -11.03
N SER A 770 -33.82 19.91 -10.80
CA SER A 770 -32.78 20.21 -9.82
C SER A 770 -33.33 19.94 -8.41
N ALA A 771 -32.58 19.21 -7.60
CA ALA A 771 -32.85 19.06 -6.18
C ALA A 771 -32.51 20.37 -5.42
N SER A 772 -33.22 21.46 -5.69
CA SER A 772 -33.35 22.65 -4.81
C SER A 772 -34.10 23.79 -5.52
N HIS A 773 -35.43 23.79 -5.46
CA HIS A 773 -36.23 25.03 -5.58
C HIS A 773 -36.95 25.32 -4.25
N GLN A 774 -36.20 25.28 -3.15
CA GLN A 774 -36.62 25.91 -1.89
C GLN A 774 -35.43 26.72 -1.39
N GLY A 775 -35.63 28.03 -1.30
CA GLY A 775 -34.57 29.03 -1.35
C GLY A 775 -33.48 28.91 -0.29
N SER A 776 -32.25 29.22 -0.69
CA SER A 776 -31.32 30.06 0.07
C SER A 776 -30.06 30.30 -0.76
N SER A 777 -29.63 31.55 -0.80
CA SER A 777 -28.37 31.99 -1.36
C SER A 777 -27.20 31.40 -0.56
N LEU A 778 -26.39 30.55 -1.19
CA LEU A 778 -24.91 30.45 -1.09
C LEU A 778 -24.41 29.22 -1.88
N ASP A 779 -23.39 29.45 -2.72
CA ASP A 779 -22.55 28.51 -3.48
C ASP A 779 -23.23 27.46 -4.39
N GLY A 780 -23.34 27.84 -5.67
CA GLY A 780 -23.35 26.93 -6.82
C GLY A 780 -24.59 26.04 -6.96
N GLU A 781 -25.73 26.63 -7.34
CA GLU A 781 -26.92 25.87 -7.73
C GLU A 781 -26.63 25.04 -8.98
N GLN A 782 -26.46 23.73 -8.80
CA GLN A 782 -26.45 22.80 -9.93
C GLN A 782 -27.86 22.68 -10.48
N VAL A 783 -28.08 23.25 -11.66
CA VAL A 783 -29.34 23.09 -12.38
C VAL A 783 -29.31 21.73 -13.08
N GLY A 784 -30.22 20.83 -12.70
CA GLY A 784 -30.40 19.52 -13.35
C GLY A 784 -31.05 19.61 -14.73
N SER A 785 -31.50 20.81 -15.09
CA SER A 785 -32.19 21.09 -16.33
C SER A 785 -31.72 22.39 -17.01
N LYS A 786 -31.88 22.44 -18.32
CA LYS A 786 -31.61 23.64 -19.14
C LYS A 786 -32.65 23.71 -20.25
N ASN A 787 -33.19 24.90 -20.51
CA ASN A 787 -34.15 25.11 -21.59
C ASN A 787 -33.52 24.74 -22.94
N LEU A 788 -34.29 24.06 -23.81
CA LEU A 788 -33.87 23.59 -25.14
C LEU A 788 -32.69 22.59 -25.14
N SER A 789 -32.37 21.99 -23.99
CA SER A 789 -31.40 20.91 -23.87
C SER A 789 -32.06 19.54 -23.86
N LEU A 790 -31.34 18.52 -24.36
CA LEU A 790 -31.68 17.10 -24.21
C LEU A 790 -31.20 16.50 -22.87
N GLY A 791 -30.62 17.32 -22.00
CA GLY A 791 -30.13 16.93 -20.66
C GLY A 791 -28.63 16.73 -20.58
N ARG A 792 -28.14 16.46 -19.37
CA ARG A 792 -26.73 16.13 -19.15
C ARG A 792 -26.44 14.69 -19.49
N MET A 793 -25.28 14.44 -20.08
CA MET A 793 -24.84 13.09 -20.36
C MET A 793 -24.62 12.30 -19.07
N MET A 794 -25.13 11.07 -19.05
CA MET A 794 -25.09 10.22 -17.88
C MET A 794 -23.73 9.59 -17.64
N VAL A 795 -23.53 9.15 -16.40
CA VAL A 795 -22.39 8.32 -16.02
C VAL A 795 -22.33 7.07 -16.90
N GLY A 796 -21.12 6.76 -17.35
CA GLY A 796 -20.89 5.58 -18.17
C GLY A 796 -20.88 5.83 -19.67
N PHE A 797 -20.91 7.10 -20.11
CA PHE A 797 -20.78 7.47 -21.52
C PHE A 797 -19.58 8.35 -21.83
N SER A 798 -19.10 8.16 -23.05
CA SER A 798 -18.22 8.97 -23.91
C SER A 798 -18.94 9.89 -24.86
N CYS A 799 -18.34 10.98 -25.34
CA CYS A 799 -18.72 11.50 -26.64
C CYS A 799 -17.50 11.83 -27.50
N ARG A 800 -17.69 11.78 -28.82
CA ARG A 800 -16.76 12.35 -29.81
C ARG A 800 -17.53 12.94 -30.96
N GLU A 801 -16.99 14.00 -31.55
CA GLU A 801 -17.50 14.60 -32.77
C GLU A 801 -16.58 14.19 -33.92
N ALA A 802 -17.15 13.64 -34.98
CA ALA A 802 -16.41 13.26 -36.18
C ALA A 802 -17.28 13.47 -37.43
N SER A 803 -16.72 14.10 -38.47
CA SER A 803 -17.38 14.25 -39.77
C SER A 803 -18.78 14.90 -39.72
N GLY A 804 -19.04 15.81 -38.78
CA GLY A 804 -20.34 16.48 -38.63
C GLY A 804 -21.43 15.64 -37.92
N ALA A 805 -21.09 14.46 -37.41
CA ALA A 805 -21.95 13.61 -36.61
C ALA A 805 -21.48 13.52 -35.15
N PHE A 806 -22.45 13.39 -34.23
CA PHE A 806 -22.20 13.22 -32.80
C PHE A 806 -22.26 11.74 -32.43
N PHE A 807 -21.17 11.22 -31.87
CA PHE A 807 -21.05 9.82 -31.48
C PHE A 807 -21.02 9.71 -29.96
N VAL A 808 -21.78 8.76 -29.43
CA VAL A 808 -21.77 8.40 -28.02
C VAL A 808 -21.05 7.07 -27.85
N ASN A 809 -20.02 7.06 -27.01
CA ASN A 809 -19.27 5.83 -26.71
C ASN A 809 -19.80 5.22 -25.42
N GLY A 810 -19.94 3.90 -25.35
CA GLY A 810 -20.43 3.21 -24.15
C GLY A 810 -20.02 1.74 -24.16
N LEU A 811 -20.94 0.90 -24.64
CA LEU A 811 -20.74 -0.52 -24.89
C LEU A 811 -20.61 -0.82 -26.38
N GLU A 812 -21.41 -0.13 -27.18
CA GLU A 812 -21.44 -0.24 -28.64
C GLU A 812 -21.54 1.18 -29.18
N GLU A 813 -20.56 1.60 -29.98
CA GLU A 813 -20.51 2.97 -30.49
C GLU A 813 -21.72 3.27 -31.38
N GLU A 814 -22.32 4.45 -31.21
CA GLU A 814 -23.58 4.81 -31.86
C GLU A 814 -23.61 6.29 -32.28
N VAL A 815 -24.13 6.53 -33.48
CA VAL A 815 -24.44 7.87 -34.00
C VAL A 815 -25.80 8.27 -33.46
N VAL A 816 -25.91 9.46 -32.88
CA VAL A 816 -27.18 9.95 -32.33
C VAL A 816 -27.69 11.11 -33.18
N ASP A 817 -28.78 10.85 -33.91
CA ASP A 817 -29.43 11.85 -34.75
C ASP A 817 -30.12 12.92 -33.90
N GLY A 818 -30.15 14.16 -34.40
CA GLY A 818 -30.77 15.29 -33.71
C GLY A 818 -29.92 15.95 -32.62
N VAL A 819 -28.71 15.47 -32.35
CA VAL A 819 -27.75 16.14 -31.44
C VAL A 819 -26.76 16.98 -32.25
N GLN A 820 -26.63 18.27 -31.93
CA GLN A 820 -25.61 19.14 -32.55
C GLN A 820 -24.25 19.02 -31.87
N GLY A 821 -24.24 18.82 -30.56
CA GLY A 821 -23.02 18.78 -29.76
C GLY A 821 -23.34 18.84 -28.27
N MET A 822 -22.29 19.04 -27.47
CA MET A 822 -22.38 19.25 -26.03
C MET A 822 -21.88 20.65 -25.69
N ASP A 823 -22.63 21.41 -24.89
CA ASP A 823 -22.21 22.75 -24.45
C ASP A 823 -21.10 22.70 -23.39
N GLU A 824 -20.56 23.88 -23.04
CA GLU A 824 -19.51 23.99 -22.03
C GLU A 824 -19.94 23.46 -20.65
N ASP A 825 -21.25 23.43 -20.36
CA ASP A 825 -21.86 22.97 -19.11
C ASP A 825 -22.15 21.46 -19.07
N GLY A 826 -21.83 20.73 -20.15
CA GLY A 826 -22.06 19.29 -20.27
C GLY A 826 -23.48 18.88 -20.67
N PHE A 827 -24.29 19.81 -21.18
CA PHE A 827 -25.63 19.54 -21.68
C PHE A 827 -25.61 19.23 -23.19
N LEU A 828 -26.37 18.20 -23.59
CA LEU A 828 -26.59 17.89 -25.00
C LEU A 828 -27.55 18.92 -25.62
N ILE A 829 -27.18 19.45 -26.78
CA ILE A 829 -27.94 20.46 -27.52
C ILE A 829 -28.71 19.77 -28.66
N SER A 830 -30.01 20.02 -28.73
CA SER A 830 -30.87 19.58 -29.84
C SER A 830 -30.59 20.36 -31.12
N ARG A 831 -30.78 19.73 -32.28
CA ARG A 831 -30.80 20.40 -33.59
C ARG A 831 -31.91 21.42 -33.75
#